data_AF-A0A2V8ESY0-F1
#
_entry.id   AF-A0A2V8ESY0-F1
#
_cell.length_a   1.000
_cell.length_b   1.000
_cell.length_c   1.000
_cell.angle_alpha   90.00
_cell.angle_beta   90.00
_cell.angle_gamma   90.00
#
_symmetry.space_group_name_H-M   'P 1'
#
loop_
_entity.id
_entity.type
_entity.pdbx_description
1 polymer ?
#
loop_
_entity_poly.entity_id
_entity_poly.type
_entity_poly.pdbx_seq_one_letter_code
_entity_poly.pdbx_strand_id
1 'polypeptide(L)'
;SVIAIVRHPARLSHAVGMRSCIRAALAMLAVAAAVPDASAAGPSRRFPKLDAALEHRAAVASPVRMSTVIVSLSPGSELPPDLRKYARADRLDSINALVLDLPDSQLAAMSKLAAVTHVHAETTVYASNFRTGITSGAFFVRNNLGFTGAGVTVAMVDSGVGPHDDLTTWKALDFVGTGIQDEAGHGTHVAGTLAGDGHDSNGRLAGIAPGVSLVSLKALDAGGSGRLTDVLRALNWLAKNAGAHHIRVVNLSFGTPVTESYWQDPLALATKALVDGGVVVVVAAGNEGRDDKAHKVWGAVTSPANAPWVITVGASSTMGTLTRSDDEVAGFSSRGPTRIDGAAKPDLVASGVGTVSTAAVPSTEYSKCLVAHPSCLAGGFSGDKAPYMTLTGTSMAAPVVSGTVALMLQANPKLTPNLVKAILMYTAEVYRGFRPLEQGAGFLNSLGAVRLARFYKTARKGARVPVEPIWSKQFFWGNHRITGGIMVPDANAWDRKIVWGAVKTLGDDGDNIVWGTSCGSSDCGDNIVWGTAGDGGNIVWGTSGDGDNIVWGTSADGDNIVWGTDCGGADCGGNIVWGTAGDGDNIVWGTGSDGDNIVWGTGSDGDNIVWGTADGDNIVWGTALRGRSWRKTPLLSPSLSFEWFLDPRNDGAWIMQEFGDALMVRGAKP
;
A
#
# COMPACT_ATOMS: atom_id res chain seq x y z
N SER A 1 4.21 -37.03 -40.70
CA SER A 1 3.47 -38.23 -41.12
C SER A 1 1.98 -38.06 -40.85
N VAL A 2 1.10 -38.53 -41.75
CA VAL A 2 -0.25 -39.11 -41.48
C VAL A 2 -1.20 -38.25 -40.60
N ILE A 3 -2.20 -37.50 -41.13
CA ILE A 3 -3.50 -37.94 -41.73
C ILE A 3 -4.35 -38.73 -40.68
N ALA A 4 -5.44 -38.28 -40.04
CA ALA A 4 -6.65 -37.47 -40.35
C ALA A 4 -7.95 -38.33 -40.50
N ILE A 5 -9.12 -37.69 -40.28
CA ILE A 5 -10.50 -38.07 -40.73
C ILE A 5 -11.40 -39.01 -39.85
N VAL A 6 -12.36 -38.38 -39.11
CA VAL A 6 -13.84 -38.59 -39.09
C VAL A 6 -14.48 -40.00 -38.86
N ARG A 7 -15.38 -40.17 -37.86
CA ARG A 7 -16.89 -40.28 -37.99
C ARG A 7 -17.69 -40.59 -36.69
N HIS A 8 -18.97 -40.22 -36.72
CA HIS A 8 -20.11 -40.50 -35.80
C HIS A 8 -20.94 -41.75 -36.29
N PRO A 9 -22.13 -42.14 -35.76
CA PRO A 9 -22.76 -42.03 -34.41
C PRO A 9 -23.56 -43.31 -33.96
N ALA A 10 -24.18 -43.35 -32.75
CA ALA A 10 -25.51 -43.95 -32.42
C ALA A 10 -25.78 -44.02 -30.88
N ARG A 11 -26.93 -44.53 -30.39
CA ARG A 11 -28.29 -43.93 -30.24
C ARG A 11 -29.20 -44.86 -29.36
N LEU A 12 -30.38 -44.37 -28.90
CA LEU A 12 -31.52 -45.11 -28.27
C LEU A 12 -31.37 -45.56 -26.78
N SER A 13 -32.42 -45.73 -25.95
CA SER A 13 -33.81 -45.17 -25.88
C SER A 13 -34.58 -45.63 -24.59
N HIS A 14 -35.83 -45.15 -24.41
CA HIS A 14 -36.87 -45.41 -23.35
C HIS A 14 -36.87 -44.43 -22.15
N ALA A 15 -37.91 -43.65 -21.78
CA ALA A 15 -39.28 -43.32 -22.26
C ALA A 15 -40.52 -43.87 -21.48
N VAL A 16 -41.64 -43.12 -21.58
CA VAL A 16 -43.01 -43.31 -21.02
C VAL A 16 -43.21 -42.83 -19.56
N GLY A 17 -44.26 -42.05 -19.20
CA GLY A 17 -45.28 -41.39 -20.06
C GLY A 17 -46.53 -40.86 -19.30
N MET A 18 -47.62 -40.57 -20.05
CA MET A 18 -48.98 -40.09 -19.61
C MET A 18 -49.06 -38.56 -19.29
N ARG A 19 -50.11 -37.73 -19.54
CA ARG A 19 -51.30 -37.62 -20.45
C ARG A 19 -51.62 -36.10 -20.60
N SER A 20 -52.09 -35.53 -21.73
CA SER A 20 -53.48 -35.43 -22.29
C SER A 20 -54.52 -34.74 -21.36
N CYS A 21 -55.39 -33.80 -21.77
CA CYS A 21 -55.88 -33.31 -23.10
C CYS A 21 -55.82 -31.75 -23.23
N ILE A 22 -55.98 -31.01 -24.34
CA ILE A 22 -56.40 -31.18 -25.78
C ILE A 22 -57.80 -30.58 -26.14
N ARG A 23 -57.84 -29.65 -27.14
CA ARG A 23 -59.00 -28.96 -27.85
C ARG A 23 -59.73 -27.84 -27.08
N ALA A 24 -60.31 -26.77 -27.68
CA ALA A 24 -60.32 -26.18 -29.05
C ALA A 24 -60.75 -24.68 -28.92
N ALA A 25 -60.13 -23.67 -29.55
CA ALA A 25 -60.15 -23.20 -30.96
C ALA A 25 -61.25 -22.14 -31.32
N LEU A 26 -60.77 -20.95 -31.76
CA LEU A 26 -61.38 -19.88 -32.58
C LEU A 26 -62.46 -18.89 -32.05
N ALA A 27 -62.08 -17.60 -32.16
CA ALA A 27 -62.78 -16.46 -32.81
C ALA A 27 -63.82 -15.58 -32.06
N MET A 28 -63.52 -14.26 -32.08
CA MET A 28 -64.35 -13.03 -32.23
C MET A 28 -65.76 -12.97 -31.57
N LEU A 29 -66.20 -11.86 -30.96
CA LEU A 29 -65.95 -10.44 -31.30
C LEU A 29 -66.03 -9.52 -30.05
N ALA A 30 -65.55 -8.28 -30.22
CA ALA A 30 -65.46 -7.15 -29.29
C ALA A 30 -66.52 -6.95 -28.18
N VAL A 31 -66.09 -6.35 -27.05
CA VAL A 31 -66.47 -5.00 -26.57
C VAL A 31 -65.42 -4.53 -25.53
N ALA A 32 -65.28 -3.22 -25.31
CA ALA A 32 -64.21 -2.62 -24.50
C ALA A 32 -64.66 -2.20 -23.09
N ALA A 33 -63.78 -2.34 -22.09
CA ALA A 33 -63.32 -1.27 -21.17
C ALA A 33 -62.48 -1.84 -20.01
N ALA A 34 -61.47 -1.06 -19.55
CA ALA A 34 -60.91 -0.97 -18.18
C ALA A 34 -60.63 -2.28 -17.36
N VAL A 35 -59.45 -2.54 -16.79
CA VAL A 35 -58.22 -1.74 -16.57
C VAL A 35 -56.99 -2.68 -16.74
N PRO A 36 -55.87 -2.25 -17.36
CA PRO A 36 -54.63 -3.01 -17.32
C PRO A 36 -53.95 -2.86 -15.95
N ASP A 37 -53.73 -3.97 -15.26
CA ASP A 37 -53.01 -4.00 -13.99
C ASP A 37 -51.49 -3.71 -14.17
N ALA A 38 -50.81 -3.30 -13.11
CA ALA A 38 -49.54 -2.59 -13.22
C ALA A 38 -48.31 -3.49 -13.47
N SER A 39 -47.98 -3.75 -14.74
CA SER A 39 -46.65 -4.28 -15.16
C SER A 39 -45.83 -3.22 -15.93
N ALA A 40 -45.58 -2.07 -15.30
CA ALA A 40 -44.82 -0.97 -15.89
C ALA A 40 -43.34 -1.35 -16.09
N ALA A 41 -42.94 -1.61 -17.34
CA ALA A 41 -41.53 -1.70 -17.71
C ALA A 41 -40.83 -0.37 -17.40
N GLY A 42 -39.69 -0.43 -16.70
CA GLY A 42 -38.97 0.76 -16.27
C GLY A 42 -38.53 1.66 -17.45
N PRO A 43 -38.46 2.99 -17.26
CA PRO A 43 -38.16 3.91 -18.34
C PRO A 43 -36.75 3.65 -18.90
N SER A 44 -36.66 3.33 -20.19
CA SER A 44 -35.37 3.23 -20.87
C SER A 44 -34.68 4.59 -20.86
N ARG A 45 -33.58 4.71 -20.10
CA ARG A 45 -32.72 5.90 -20.11
C ARG A 45 -32.06 6.04 -21.48
N ARG A 46 -32.75 6.72 -22.40
CA ARG A 46 -32.13 7.26 -23.61
C ARG A 46 -31.16 8.34 -23.20
N PHE A 47 -29.86 8.04 -23.27
CA PHE A 47 -28.84 9.07 -23.23
C PHE A 47 -29.03 10.03 -24.42
N PRO A 48 -28.79 11.34 -24.26
CA PRO A 48 -28.77 12.27 -25.39
C PRO A 48 -27.73 11.85 -26.43
N LYS A 49 -28.02 12.10 -27.71
CA LYS A 49 -27.05 11.84 -28.78
C LYS A 49 -25.97 12.91 -28.90
N LEU A 50 -26.17 14.09 -28.32
CA LEU A 50 -25.15 15.13 -28.24
C LEU A 50 -24.43 14.98 -26.89
N ASP A 51 -23.13 15.27 -26.82
CA ASP A 51 -22.50 15.55 -25.53
C ASP A 51 -23.00 16.87 -24.94
N ALA A 52 -22.77 17.09 -23.63
CA ALA A 52 -23.27 18.26 -22.91
C ALA A 52 -22.77 19.61 -23.45
N ALA A 53 -21.59 19.66 -24.08
CA ALA A 53 -21.09 20.87 -24.72
C ALA A 53 -21.83 21.16 -26.03
N LEU A 54 -22.14 20.12 -26.81
CA LEU A 54 -22.98 20.23 -28.00
C LEU A 54 -24.46 20.44 -27.68
N GLU A 55 -25.00 19.92 -26.57
CA GLU A 55 -26.37 20.24 -26.11
C GLU A 55 -26.53 21.75 -25.86
N HIS A 56 -25.59 22.36 -25.11
CA HIS A 56 -25.60 23.79 -24.85
C HIS A 56 -25.44 24.61 -26.14
N ARG A 57 -24.59 24.18 -27.08
CA ARG A 57 -24.45 24.84 -28.40
C ARG A 57 -25.71 24.71 -29.26
N ALA A 58 -26.34 23.53 -29.27
CA ALA A 58 -27.57 23.25 -29.99
C ALA A 58 -28.78 24.04 -29.44
N ALA A 59 -28.81 24.33 -28.13
CA ALA A 59 -29.81 25.22 -27.52
C ALA A 59 -29.64 26.69 -27.94
N VAL A 60 -28.40 27.13 -28.22
CA VAL A 60 -28.10 28.48 -28.75
C VAL A 60 -28.28 28.56 -30.27
N ALA A 61 -28.15 27.44 -30.99
CA ALA A 61 -28.49 27.26 -32.41
C ALA A 61 -27.89 28.31 -33.38
N SER A 62 -26.68 28.81 -33.11
CA SER A 62 -26.07 29.88 -33.90
C SER A 62 -25.87 29.47 -35.38
N PRO A 63 -26.29 30.31 -36.36
CA PRO A 63 -26.08 30.03 -37.78
C PRO A 63 -24.67 30.39 -38.28
N VAL A 64 -23.89 31.12 -37.49
CA VAL A 64 -22.55 31.62 -37.86
C VAL A 64 -21.41 31.05 -37.02
N ARG A 65 -21.70 30.46 -35.85
CA ARG A 65 -20.69 29.69 -35.09
C ARG A 65 -20.64 28.27 -35.65
N MET A 66 -19.50 27.90 -36.21
CA MET A 66 -19.18 26.53 -36.60
C MET A 66 -18.71 25.73 -35.39
N SER A 67 -19.04 24.43 -35.37
CA SER A 67 -18.43 23.44 -34.49
C SER A 67 -17.91 22.29 -35.35
N THR A 68 -16.66 21.85 -35.15
CA THR A 68 -16.30 20.50 -35.59
C THR A 68 -16.95 19.49 -34.66
N VAL A 69 -17.43 18.39 -35.22
CA VAL A 69 -18.00 17.26 -34.49
C VAL A 69 -17.54 15.92 -35.05
N ILE A 70 -17.52 14.90 -34.19
CA ILE A 70 -17.36 13.48 -34.54
C ILE A 70 -18.74 12.84 -34.46
N VAL A 71 -19.25 12.35 -35.59
CA VAL A 71 -20.60 11.79 -35.74
C VAL A 71 -20.52 10.29 -35.90
N SER A 72 -20.81 9.54 -34.84
CA SER A 72 -20.86 8.08 -34.85
C SER A 72 -22.16 7.60 -35.49
N LEU A 73 -22.07 6.64 -36.42
CA LEU A 73 -23.21 6.13 -37.19
C LEU A 73 -23.61 4.72 -36.79
N SER A 74 -24.89 4.41 -36.96
CA SER A 74 -25.43 3.05 -36.90
C SER A 74 -24.78 2.20 -38.01
N PRO A 75 -24.46 0.90 -37.77
CA PRO A 75 -23.85 0.05 -38.77
C PRO A 75 -24.64 0.03 -40.09
N GLY A 76 -23.95 0.19 -41.22
CA GLY A 76 -24.57 0.24 -42.55
C GLY A 76 -25.42 1.47 -42.86
N SER A 77 -25.44 2.49 -41.99
CA SER A 77 -26.14 3.76 -42.23
C SER A 77 -25.21 4.85 -42.77
N GLU A 78 -25.73 5.71 -43.65
CA GLU A 78 -25.04 6.92 -44.13
C GLU A 78 -25.73 8.21 -43.64
N LEU A 79 -25.02 9.35 -43.70
CA LEU A 79 -25.60 10.66 -43.45
C LEU A 79 -26.38 11.19 -44.67
N PRO A 80 -27.50 11.92 -44.47
CA PRO A 80 -28.20 12.61 -45.55
C PRO A 80 -27.28 13.57 -46.33
N PRO A 81 -27.49 13.75 -47.66
CA PRO A 81 -26.66 14.63 -48.49
C PRO A 81 -26.48 16.05 -47.92
N ASP A 82 -27.53 16.61 -47.32
CA ASP A 82 -27.52 17.94 -46.71
C ASP A 82 -26.59 18.11 -45.52
N LEU A 83 -26.21 17.02 -44.84
CA LEU A 83 -25.17 17.02 -43.81
C LEU A 83 -23.84 16.47 -44.33
N ARG A 84 -23.85 15.56 -45.32
CA ARG A 84 -22.65 15.01 -45.96
C ARG A 84 -21.77 16.11 -46.59
N LYS A 85 -22.36 17.22 -47.04
CA LYS A 85 -21.63 18.41 -47.54
C LYS A 85 -20.75 19.12 -46.49
N TYR A 86 -20.95 18.83 -45.20
CA TYR A 86 -20.12 19.33 -44.09
C TYR A 86 -19.05 18.33 -43.63
N ALA A 87 -19.02 17.11 -44.20
CA ALA A 87 -18.05 16.09 -43.81
C ALA A 87 -16.66 16.41 -44.37
N ARG A 88 -15.64 16.26 -43.53
CA ARG A 88 -14.24 16.19 -43.97
C ARG A 88 -14.02 14.92 -44.81
N ALA A 89 -12.89 14.86 -45.52
CA ALA A 89 -12.50 13.65 -46.26
C ALA A 89 -12.21 12.46 -45.32
N ASP A 90 -11.90 12.73 -44.06
CA ASP A 90 -11.43 11.75 -43.08
C ASP A 90 -12.61 10.99 -42.42
N ARG A 91 -12.65 9.68 -42.63
CA ARG A 91 -13.60 8.76 -41.97
C ARG A 91 -12.89 7.95 -40.89
N LEU A 92 -13.55 7.81 -39.74
CA LEU A 92 -13.08 7.02 -38.60
C LEU A 92 -13.74 5.64 -38.64
N ASP A 93 -13.30 4.81 -39.60
CA ASP A 93 -13.91 3.50 -39.89
C ASP A 93 -13.94 2.55 -38.66
N SER A 94 -12.92 2.61 -37.80
CA SER A 94 -12.79 1.80 -36.58
C SER A 94 -13.91 2.00 -35.56
N ILE A 95 -14.61 3.14 -35.60
CA ILE A 95 -15.77 3.46 -34.77
C ILE A 95 -17.02 3.79 -35.60
N ASN A 96 -16.98 3.56 -36.92
CA ASN A 96 -17.99 3.94 -37.91
C ASN A 96 -18.46 5.41 -37.76
N ALA A 97 -17.51 6.35 -37.66
CA ALA A 97 -17.80 7.78 -37.49
C ALA A 97 -17.26 8.66 -38.62
N LEU A 98 -17.85 9.85 -38.77
CA LEU A 98 -17.42 10.90 -39.71
C LEU A 98 -17.08 12.18 -38.93
N VAL A 99 -16.07 12.94 -39.39
CA VAL A 99 -15.77 14.26 -38.86
C VAL A 99 -16.47 15.32 -39.71
N LEU A 100 -17.27 16.20 -39.09
CA LEU A 100 -18.04 17.25 -39.79
C LEU A 100 -17.72 18.64 -39.24
N ASP A 101 -17.57 19.63 -40.12
CA ASP A 101 -17.53 21.06 -39.80
C ASP A 101 -18.87 21.70 -40.14
N LEU A 102 -19.78 21.87 -39.17
CA LEU A 102 -21.13 22.39 -39.41
C LEU A 102 -21.54 23.54 -38.46
N PRO A 103 -22.49 24.41 -38.87
CA PRO A 103 -23.04 25.44 -38.00
C PRO A 103 -23.79 24.84 -36.79
N ASP A 104 -23.69 25.48 -35.63
CA ASP A 104 -24.39 25.05 -34.40
C ASP A 104 -25.90 24.87 -34.59
N SER A 105 -26.52 25.65 -35.50
CA SER A 105 -27.92 25.53 -35.90
C SER A 105 -28.34 24.14 -36.40
N GLN A 106 -27.38 23.32 -36.88
CA GLN A 106 -27.64 21.98 -37.40
C GLN A 106 -27.56 20.87 -36.34
N LEU A 107 -26.95 21.13 -35.17
CA LEU A 107 -26.73 20.13 -34.12
C LEU A 107 -28.05 19.49 -33.63
N ALA A 108 -29.08 20.31 -33.43
CA ALA A 108 -30.42 19.90 -33.00
C ALA A 108 -31.25 19.15 -34.07
N ALA A 109 -30.81 19.14 -35.32
CA ALA A 109 -31.39 18.33 -36.40
C ALA A 109 -30.66 16.99 -36.52
N MET A 110 -29.32 17.02 -36.50
CA MET A 110 -28.45 15.84 -36.58
C MET A 110 -28.73 14.83 -35.45
N SER A 111 -28.95 15.30 -34.21
CA SER A 111 -29.26 14.44 -33.06
C SER A 111 -30.60 13.68 -33.16
N LYS A 112 -31.49 14.08 -34.08
CA LYS A 112 -32.79 13.43 -34.33
C LYS A 112 -32.71 12.33 -35.38
N LEU A 113 -31.62 12.23 -36.15
CA LEU A 113 -31.45 11.23 -37.20
C LEU A 113 -31.33 9.82 -36.62
N ALA A 114 -32.00 8.85 -37.23
CA ALA A 114 -31.89 7.42 -36.85
C ALA A 114 -30.52 6.82 -37.24
N ALA A 115 -29.89 7.35 -38.30
CA ALA A 115 -28.55 6.95 -38.75
C ALA A 115 -27.43 7.32 -37.78
N VAL A 116 -27.61 8.34 -36.94
CA VAL A 116 -26.63 8.80 -35.94
C VAL A 116 -26.83 8.04 -34.63
N THR A 117 -25.77 7.54 -34.02
CA THR A 117 -25.81 6.99 -32.65
C THR A 117 -25.43 8.06 -31.62
N HIS A 118 -24.29 8.73 -31.82
CA HIS A 118 -23.79 9.81 -30.96
C HIS A 118 -23.07 10.89 -31.80
N VAL A 119 -22.92 12.06 -31.20
CA VAL A 119 -22.22 13.23 -31.73
C VAL A 119 -21.39 13.82 -30.59
N HIS A 120 -20.09 13.94 -30.81
CA HIS A 120 -19.15 14.54 -29.86
C HIS A 120 -18.53 15.80 -30.46
N ALA A 121 -18.24 16.82 -29.66
CA ALA A 121 -17.42 17.94 -30.10
C ALA A 121 -15.99 17.46 -30.38
N GLU A 122 -15.34 18.00 -31.41
CA GLU A 122 -13.88 17.91 -31.50
C GLU A 122 -13.27 18.72 -30.35
N THR A 123 -12.43 18.07 -29.53
CA THR A 123 -11.75 18.70 -28.40
C THR A 123 -10.24 18.60 -28.59
N THR A 124 -9.53 19.72 -28.44
CA THR A 124 -8.07 19.78 -28.57
C THR A 124 -7.40 18.83 -27.59
N VAL A 125 -6.70 17.81 -28.11
CA VAL A 125 -5.90 16.90 -27.30
C VAL A 125 -4.56 17.55 -26.99
N TYR A 126 -4.38 17.98 -25.74
CA TYR A 126 -3.10 18.50 -25.24
C TYR A 126 -2.26 17.38 -24.65
N ALA A 127 -0.94 17.42 -24.89
CA ALA A 127 0.04 16.59 -24.18
C ALA A 127 0.29 17.12 -22.74
N SER A 128 -0.75 17.15 -21.91
CA SER A 128 -0.69 17.62 -20.51
C SER A 128 -0.53 16.44 -19.54
N ASN A 129 0.49 16.48 -18.68
CA ASN A 129 0.87 15.33 -17.84
C ASN A 129 0.03 15.17 -16.56
N PHE A 130 -1.30 15.07 -16.67
CA PHE A 130 -2.24 14.77 -15.55
C PHE A 130 -2.05 13.37 -14.92
N ARG A 131 -0.99 12.65 -15.30
CA ARG A 131 -0.81 11.22 -15.04
C ARG A 131 -0.62 10.93 -13.56
N THR A 132 0.12 11.77 -12.83
CA THR A 132 0.43 11.62 -11.38
C THR A 132 -0.81 11.36 -10.52
N GLY A 133 -1.94 12.01 -10.79
CA GLY A 133 -3.19 11.78 -10.06
C GLY A 133 -3.88 10.46 -10.43
N ILE A 134 -3.76 10.01 -11.68
CA ILE A 134 -4.40 8.79 -12.19
C ILE A 134 -3.56 7.55 -11.86
N THR A 135 -2.25 7.56 -12.14
CA THR A 135 -1.35 6.41 -11.98
C THR A 135 -1.05 6.09 -10.51
N SER A 136 -1.08 7.08 -9.61
CA SER A 136 -1.10 6.82 -8.16
C SER A 136 -2.42 6.22 -7.66
N GLY A 137 -3.51 6.34 -8.43
CA GLY A 137 -4.86 5.97 -8.02
C GLY A 137 -5.62 7.04 -7.23
N ALA A 138 -4.98 8.16 -6.86
CA ALA A 138 -5.58 9.22 -6.05
C ALA A 138 -6.79 9.92 -6.71
N PHE A 139 -6.83 9.98 -8.04
CA PHE A 139 -8.00 10.44 -8.79
C PHE A 139 -9.24 9.60 -8.48
N PHE A 140 -9.09 8.27 -8.42
CA PHE A 140 -10.19 7.35 -8.09
C PHE A 140 -10.54 7.40 -6.60
N VAL A 141 -9.59 7.67 -5.71
CA VAL A 141 -9.90 7.93 -4.29
C VAL A 141 -10.80 9.15 -4.13
N ARG A 142 -10.48 10.26 -4.81
CA ARG A 142 -11.29 11.49 -4.76
C ARG A 142 -12.67 11.29 -5.39
N ASN A 143 -12.71 10.86 -6.64
CA ASN A 143 -13.97 10.80 -7.41
C ASN A 143 -14.88 9.62 -7.03
N ASN A 144 -14.31 8.47 -6.59
CA ASN A 144 -15.10 7.25 -6.34
C ASN A 144 -15.24 6.90 -4.86
N LEU A 145 -14.36 7.39 -3.97
CA LEU A 145 -14.45 7.17 -2.52
C LEU A 145 -14.81 8.43 -1.71
N GLY A 146 -14.74 9.62 -2.32
CA GLY A 146 -15.09 10.90 -1.67
C GLY A 146 -14.07 11.41 -0.67
N PHE A 147 -12.86 10.84 -0.61
CA PHE A 147 -11.79 11.33 0.25
C PHE A 147 -10.91 12.34 -0.49
N THR A 148 -10.66 13.48 0.13
CA THR A 148 -9.88 14.61 -0.39
C THR A 148 -8.75 15.04 0.55
N GLY A 149 -8.64 14.46 1.75
CA GLY A 149 -7.76 14.93 2.83
C GLY A 149 -8.44 15.88 3.82
N ALA A 150 -9.73 16.18 3.63
CA ALA A 150 -10.47 17.09 4.52
C ALA A 150 -10.47 16.64 5.99
N GLY A 151 -10.17 17.58 6.88
CA GLY A 151 -9.97 17.32 8.32
C GLY A 151 -8.56 16.85 8.70
N VAL A 152 -7.61 16.83 7.76
CA VAL A 152 -6.19 16.55 8.02
C VAL A 152 -5.36 17.80 7.74
N THR A 153 -4.61 18.29 8.73
CA THR A 153 -3.61 19.33 8.51
C THR A 153 -2.29 18.69 8.08
N VAL A 154 -1.71 19.21 7.00
CA VAL A 154 -0.42 18.75 6.45
C VAL A 154 0.55 19.91 6.43
N ALA A 155 1.73 19.72 7.01
CA ALA A 155 2.80 20.70 6.97
C ALA A 155 3.85 20.36 5.93
N MET A 156 4.38 21.39 5.29
CA MET A 156 5.46 21.31 4.31
C MET A 156 6.61 22.20 4.79
N VAL A 157 7.81 21.64 4.89
CA VAL A 157 9.03 22.41 5.15
C VAL A 157 9.77 22.50 3.82
N ASP A 158 9.88 23.71 3.25
CA ASP A 158 10.38 23.92 1.89
C ASP A 158 10.77 25.40 1.66
N SER A 159 10.77 25.89 0.42
CA SER A 159 11.04 27.29 0.07
C SER A 159 9.87 28.27 0.28
N GLY A 160 8.71 27.79 0.73
CA GLY A 160 7.51 28.58 0.98
C GLY A 160 6.33 28.11 0.11
N VAL A 161 5.27 28.93 0.04
CA VAL A 161 4.19 28.77 -0.95
C VAL A 161 3.81 30.17 -1.45
N GLY A 162 3.94 30.40 -2.75
CA GLY A 162 3.50 31.63 -3.42
C GLY A 162 1.99 31.63 -3.71
N PRO A 163 1.41 32.78 -4.08
CA PRO A 163 0.01 32.87 -4.47
C PRO A 163 -0.25 32.12 -5.79
N HIS A 164 -1.28 31.29 -5.80
CA HIS A 164 -1.81 30.59 -6.97
C HIS A 164 -3.26 30.20 -6.68
N ASP A 165 -4.19 30.35 -7.63
CA ASP A 165 -5.63 30.21 -7.36
C ASP A 165 -6.01 28.80 -6.87
N ASP A 166 -5.41 27.75 -7.44
CA ASP A 166 -5.49 26.36 -6.96
C ASP A 166 -5.02 26.12 -5.49
N LEU A 167 -4.39 27.08 -4.80
CA LEU A 167 -3.71 26.86 -3.51
C LEU A 167 -4.15 27.81 -2.38
N THR A 168 -4.87 27.25 -1.41
CA THR A 168 -5.13 27.91 -0.11
C THR A 168 -4.16 27.42 0.96
N THR A 169 -3.21 28.27 1.38
CA THR A 169 -2.37 28.00 2.57
C THR A 169 -3.10 28.46 3.83
N TRP A 170 -3.38 27.53 4.75
CA TRP A 170 -4.06 27.83 6.02
C TRP A 170 -3.17 28.58 7.02
N LYS A 171 -1.86 28.29 7.01
CA LYS A 171 -0.87 28.98 7.86
C LYS A 171 0.50 29.00 7.20
N ALA A 172 1.14 30.17 7.14
CA ALA A 172 2.50 30.33 6.65
C ALA A 172 3.42 30.87 7.76
N LEU A 173 4.66 30.39 7.82
CA LEU A 173 5.72 30.88 8.70
C LEU A 173 7.06 30.87 7.94
N ASP A 174 7.94 31.81 8.30
CA ASP A 174 9.29 31.95 7.74
C ASP A 174 10.36 31.77 8.83
N PHE A 175 11.36 30.94 8.53
CA PHE A 175 12.53 30.67 9.36
C PHE A 175 13.85 31.10 8.70
N VAL A 176 13.82 31.54 7.44
CA VAL A 176 14.95 32.06 6.66
C VAL A 176 15.17 33.55 6.94
N GLY A 177 14.08 34.32 6.98
CA GLY A 177 14.06 35.76 7.26
C GLY A 177 13.82 36.65 6.03
N THR A 178 13.25 36.12 4.93
CA THR A 178 12.93 36.89 3.71
C THR A 178 11.43 37.18 3.54
N GLY A 179 10.57 36.65 4.43
CA GLY A 179 9.12 36.68 4.31
C GLY A 179 8.55 35.34 3.80
N ILE A 180 7.23 35.17 3.87
CA ILE A 180 6.56 33.87 3.60
C ILE A 180 6.46 33.46 2.12
N GLN A 181 6.94 34.29 1.20
CA GLN A 181 6.82 34.06 -0.24
C GLN A 181 7.78 32.96 -0.72
N ASP A 182 7.43 32.31 -1.82
CA ASP A 182 8.27 31.29 -2.46
C ASP A 182 9.03 31.89 -3.65
N GLU A 183 10.17 32.53 -3.36
CA GLU A 183 11.02 33.11 -4.42
C GLU A 183 11.78 32.03 -5.21
N ALA A 184 11.87 30.79 -4.70
CA ALA A 184 12.47 29.68 -5.42
C ALA A 184 11.48 29.02 -6.40
N GLY A 185 10.22 28.83 -5.99
CA GLY A 185 9.15 28.19 -6.77
C GLY A 185 8.99 26.69 -6.53
N HIS A 186 9.93 26.08 -5.80
CA HIS A 186 9.94 24.64 -5.52
C HIS A 186 8.82 24.23 -4.55
N GLY A 187 8.71 24.91 -3.41
CA GLY A 187 7.67 24.65 -2.41
C GLY A 187 6.25 24.82 -2.95
N THR A 188 6.01 25.79 -3.83
CA THR A 188 4.72 25.97 -4.51
C THR A 188 4.38 24.78 -5.41
N HIS A 189 5.36 24.24 -6.13
CA HIS A 189 5.17 23.03 -6.94
C HIS A 189 4.89 21.79 -6.08
N VAL A 190 5.59 21.63 -4.95
CA VAL A 190 5.36 20.57 -3.96
C VAL A 190 3.97 20.70 -3.35
N ALA A 191 3.56 21.91 -2.97
CA ALA A 191 2.24 22.23 -2.45
C ALA A 191 1.12 21.90 -3.42
N GLY A 192 1.21 22.29 -4.70
CA GLY A 192 0.22 21.95 -5.72
C GLY A 192 0.11 20.43 -5.94
N THR A 193 1.23 19.71 -5.91
CA THR A 193 1.26 18.25 -6.08
C THR A 193 0.52 17.55 -4.93
N LEU A 194 0.62 18.11 -3.73
CA LEU A 194 -0.01 17.60 -2.52
C LEU A 194 -1.48 18.01 -2.41
N ALA A 195 -1.78 19.29 -2.60
CA ALA A 195 -2.98 19.97 -2.12
C ALA A 195 -3.64 20.94 -3.11
N GLY A 196 -3.13 21.11 -4.34
CA GLY A 196 -3.75 21.99 -5.33
C GLY A 196 -5.14 21.48 -5.73
N ASP A 197 -6.18 22.32 -5.70
CA ASP A 197 -7.56 21.87 -5.98
C ASP A 197 -7.87 21.69 -7.47
N GLY A 198 -7.01 22.21 -8.35
CA GLY A 198 -7.15 22.14 -9.80
C GLY A 198 -8.04 23.22 -10.40
N HIS A 199 -8.42 24.27 -9.69
CA HIS A 199 -9.36 25.31 -10.16
C HIS A 199 -9.04 25.79 -11.58
N ASP A 200 -7.80 26.20 -11.84
CA ASP A 200 -7.40 26.76 -13.12
C ASP A 200 -7.47 25.76 -14.27
N SER A 201 -7.36 24.47 -13.96
CA SER A 201 -7.42 23.33 -14.88
C SER A 201 -8.75 22.58 -14.89
N ASN A 202 -9.79 23.07 -14.21
CA ASN A 202 -11.08 22.38 -13.99
C ASN A 202 -10.91 20.99 -13.34
N GLY A 203 -10.07 20.89 -12.30
CA GLY A 203 -9.71 19.66 -11.60
C GLY A 203 -8.66 18.79 -12.33
N ARG A 204 -8.28 19.13 -13.56
CA ARG A 204 -7.42 18.31 -14.45
C ARG A 204 -5.91 18.45 -14.17
N LEU A 205 -5.50 19.16 -13.12
CA LEU A 205 -4.15 19.14 -12.53
C LEU A 205 -4.20 19.14 -10.99
N ALA A 206 -5.36 18.81 -10.41
CA ALA A 206 -5.56 18.80 -8.96
C ALA A 206 -4.66 17.76 -8.27
N GLY A 207 -3.91 18.20 -7.26
CA GLY A 207 -3.01 17.42 -6.42
C GLY A 207 -3.69 16.28 -5.65
N ILE A 208 -2.91 15.47 -4.96
CA ILE A 208 -3.39 14.19 -4.41
C ILE A 208 -4.52 14.35 -3.38
N ALA A 209 -4.42 15.33 -2.48
CA ALA A 209 -5.32 15.57 -1.36
C ALA A 209 -5.70 17.07 -1.24
N PRO A 210 -6.59 17.59 -2.12
CA PRO A 210 -6.91 19.03 -2.19
C PRO A 210 -7.78 19.57 -1.04
N GLY A 211 -8.23 18.70 -0.13
CA GLY A 211 -9.02 19.09 1.05
C GLY A 211 -8.21 19.34 2.31
N VAL A 212 -6.88 19.15 2.29
CA VAL A 212 -6.05 19.32 3.49
C VAL A 212 -5.94 20.77 3.92
N SER A 213 -5.74 21.00 5.23
CA SER A 213 -5.29 22.31 5.72
C SER A 213 -3.77 22.39 5.56
N LEU A 214 -3.30 23.14 4.57
CA LEU A 214 -1.87 23.25 4.26
C LEU A 214 -1.16 24.24 5.21
N VAL A 215 -0.07 23.80 5.84
CA VAL A 215 0.86 24.65 6.60
C VAL A 215 2.17 24.78 5.81
N SER A 216 2.54 26.00 5.44
CA SER A 216 3.82 26.31 4.79
C SER A 216 4.85 26.80 5.81
N LEU A 217 5.97 26.09 5.94
CA LEU A 217 7.10 26.48 6.79
C LEU A 217 8.32 26.72 5.90
N LYS A 218 8.57 27.98 5.55
CA LYS A 218 9.72 28.36 4.73
C LYS A 218 11.01 28.19 5.53
N ALA A 219 11.85 27.26 5.10
CA ALA A 219 13.19 27.01 5.63
C ALA A 219 14.27 26.97 4.53
N LEU A 220 13.88 27.09 3.25
CA LEU A 220 14.77 27.22 2.10
C LEU A 220 14.67 28.63 1.49
N ASP A 221 15.80 29.14 1.01
CA ASP A 221 15.96 30.44 0.37
C ASP A 221 15.53 30.45 -1.12
N ALA A 222 15.70 31.59 -1.78
CA ALA A 222 15.38 31.79 -3.20
C ALA A 222 16.18 30.89 -4.17
N GLY A 223 17.28 30.29 -3.72
CA GLY A 223 18.06 29.29 -4.46
C GLY A 223 17.65 27.85 -4.16
N GLY A 224 16.64 27.63 -3.33
CA GLY A 224 16.24 26.31 -2.85
C GLY A 224 17.18 25.71 -1.80
N SER A 225 18.09 26.52 -1.24
CA SER A 225 19.08 26.08 -0.23
C SER A 225 18.63 26.45 1.18
N GLY A 226 18.97 25.64 2.18
CA GLY A 226 18.57 25.88 3.57
C GLY A 226 19.70 25.70 4.56
N ARG A 227 19.76 26.55 5.58
CA ARG A 227 20.62 26.31 6.75
C ARG A 227 19.96 25.25 7.62
N LEU A 228 20.71 24.23 8.03
CA LEU A 228 20.22 23.17 8.92
C LEU A 228 19.55 23.73 10.19
N THR A 229 20.06 24.84 10.73
CA THR A 229 19.45 25.54 11.89
C THR A 229 18.00 25.97 11.66
N ASP A 230 17.63 26.34 10.44
CA ASP A 230 16.34 26.94 10.12
C ASP A 230 15.30 25.85 9.84
N VAL A 231 15.75 24.77 9.19
CA VAL A 231 15.01 23.49 9.14
C VAL A 231 14.75 22.97 10.56
N LEU A 232 15.77 22.92 11.43
CA LEU A 232 15.59 22.48 12.82
C LEU A 232 14.68 23.40 13.63
N ARG A 233 14.67 24.72 13.37
CA ARG A 233 13.69 25.66 13.96
C ARG A 233 12.27 25.35 13.49
N ALA A 234 12.05 25.05 12.21
CA ALA A 234 10.75 24.64 11.68
C ALA A 234 10.27 23.30 12.27
N LEU A 235 11.14 22.28 12.37
CA LEU A 235 10.80 20.98 12.98
C LEU A 235 10.52 21.10 14.49
N ASN A 236 11.26 21.94 15.22
CA ASN A 236 11.03 22.26 16.63
C ASN A 236 9.69 23.01 16.83
N TRP A 237 9.33 23.91 15.91
CA TRP A 237 8.00 24.53 15.91
C TRP A 237 6.90 23.49 15.66
N LEU A 238 7.09 22.57 14.71
CA LEU A 238 6.15 21.46 14.47
C LEU A 238 5.96 20.59 15.71
N ALA A 239 7.04 20.15 16.35
CA ALA A 239 6.96 19.31 17.56
C ALA A 239 6.15 19.97 18.69
N LYS A 240 6.19 21.30 18.80
CA LYS A 240 5.43 22.07 19.79
C LYS A 240 3.99 22.38 19.39
N ASN A 241 3.67 22.46 18.10
CA ASN A 241 2.38 22.97 17.61
C ASN A 241 1.51 21.91 16.91
N ALA A 242 2.05 20.74 16.56
CA ALA A 242 1.34 19.74 15.75
C ALA A 242 0.00 19.29 16.37
N GLY A 243 -0.02 19.01 17.67
CA GLY A 243 -1.26 18.65 18.38
C GLY A 243 -2.32 19.76 18.35
N ALA A 244 -1.90 20.99 18.63
CA ALA A 244 -2.78 22.18 18.68
C ALA A 244 -3.26 22.67 17.30
N HIS A 245 -2.71 22.13 16.22
CA HIS A 245 -3.06 22.47 14.83
C HIS A 245 -3.51 21.24 14.02
N HIS A 246 -3.68 20.09 14.68
CA HIS A 246 -4.01 18.79 14.09
C HIS A 246 -3.11 18.38 12.90
N ILE A 247 -1.83 18.80 12.93
CA ILE A 247 -0.83 18.41 11.93
C ILE A 247 -0.55 16.93 12.11
N ARG A 248 -0.94 16.13 11.12
CA ARG A 248 -0.75 14.67 11.12
C ARG A 248 0.26 14.19 10.09
N VAL A 249 0.65 15.04 9.13
CA VAL A 249 1.64 14.73 8.09
C VAL A 249 2.63 15.88 7.97
N VAL A 250 3.91 15.56 7.79
CA VAL A 250 4.99 16.49 7.49
C VAL A 250 5.70 16.01 6.23
N ASN A 251 5.76 16.87 5.20
CA ASN A 251 6.45 16.63 3.94
C ASN A 251 7.80 17.36 3.93
N LEU A 252 8.89 16.61 3.74
CA LEU A 252 10.25 17.12 3.55
C LEU A 252 10.73 16.75 2.13
N SER A 253 10.61 17.69 1.19
CA SER A 253 10.99 17.48 -0.22
C SER A 253 12.46 17.83 -0.51
N PHE A 254 13.32 17.72 0.50
CA PHE A 254 14.76 18.00 0.48
C PHE A 254 15.51 16.97 1.36
N GLY A 255 16.84 16.98 1.31
CA GLY A 255 17.69 16.25 2.24
C GLY A 255 19.13 16.77 2.25
N THR A 256 19.94 16.30 3.19
CA THR A 256 21.36 16.62 3.33
C THR A 256 22.25 15.39 3.11
N PRO A 257 23.55 15.56 2.79
CA PRO A 257 24.51 14.45 2.81
C PRO A 257 24.54 13.73 4.17
N VAL A 258 24.66 12.41 4.17
CA VAL A 258 24.79 11.60 5.40
C VAL A 258 26.26 11.54 5.82
N THR A 259 26.59 12.15 6.96
CA THR A 259 27.94 12.18 7.56
C THR A 259 28.11 11.22 8.74
N GLU A 260 27.00 10.82 9.38
CA GLU A 260 26.97 10.06 10.64
C GLU A 260 25.73 9.14 10.69
N SER A 261 25.55 8.42 11.80
CA SER A 261 24.38 7.56 12.02
C SER A 261 23.10 8.39 12.20
N TYR A 262 21.95 7.88 11.76
CA TYR A 262 20.64 8.51 12.05
C TYR A 262 20.31 8.58 13.55
N TRP A 263 21.07 7.92 14.43
CA TRP A 263 20.98 8.05 15.88
C TRP A 263 21.73 9.27 16.46
N GLN A 264 22.57 9.93 15.66
CA GLN A 264 23.39 11.07 16.06
C GLN A 264 23.02 12.33 15.26
N ASP A 265 22.67 12.15 13.98
CA ASP A 265 22.20 13.19 13.07
C ASP A 265 21.02 13.99 13.68
N PRO A 266 21.16 15.32 13.88
CA PRO A 266 20.13 16.13 14.52
C PRO A 266 18.88 16.32 13.66
N LEU A 267 18.98 16.21 12.33
CA LEU A 267 17.84 16.28 11.41
C LEU A 267 17.03 14.98 11.49
N ALA A 268 17.71 13.83 11.52
CA ALA A 268 17.08 12.55 11.77
C ALA A 268 16.37 12.53 13.14
N LEU A 269 17.06 12.91 14.22
CA LEU A 269 16.49 12.98 15.57
C LEU A 269 15.30 13.95 15.68
N ALA A 270 15.35 15.10 14.98
CA ALA A 270 14.22 16.03 14.92
C ALA A 270 12.98 15.42 14.22
N THR A 271 13.17 14.60 13.17
CA THR A 271 12.05 13.84 12.59
C THR A 271 11.53 12.73 13.52
N LYS A 272 12.40 12.11 14.35
CA LYS A 272 11.97 11.11 15.33
C LYS A 272 10.97 11.69 16.32
N ALA A 273 11.25 12.86 16.88
CA ALA A 273 10.37 13.54 17.83
C ALA A 273 8.96 13.82 17.27
N LEU A 274 8.84 14.03 15.95
CA LEU A 274 7.55 14.18 15.27
C LEU A 274 6.82 12.83 15.13
N VAL A 275 7.53 11.77 14.76
CA VAL A 275 6.97 10.40 14.63
C VAL A 275 6.51 9.85 15.98
N ASP A 276 7.32 10.00 17.02
CA ASP A 276 6.97 9.63 18.41
C ASP A 276 5.71 10.38 18.87
N GLY A 277 5.55 11.65 18.46
CA GLY A 277 4.33 12.45 18.65
C GLY A 277 3.10 11.98 17.86
N GLY A 278 3.25 11.02 16.94
CA GLY A 278 2.18 10.49 16.09
C GLY A 278 1.93 11.26 14.79
N VAL A 279 2.90 12.06 14.35
CA VAL A 279 2.92 12.74 13.06
C VAL A 279 3.63 11.85 12.03
N VAL A 280 3.05 11.66 10.86
CA VAL A 280 3.70 10.91 9.78
C VAL A 280 4.69 11.81 9.06
N VAL A 281 5.99 11.48 9.09
CA VAL A 281 7.02 12.22 8.35
C VAL A 281 7.34 11.50 7.05
N VAL A 282 7.22 12.21 5.94
CA VAL A 282 7.47 11.73 4.57
C VAL A 282 8.63 12.53 3.97
N VAL A 283 9.62 11.85 3.40
CA VAL A 283 10.90 12.44 3.01
C VAL A 283 11.31 11.97 1.62
N ALA A 284 11.77 12.90 0.79
CA ALA A 284 12.39 12.61 -0.51
C ALA A 284 13.70 11.81 -0.33
N ALA A 285 13.90 10.73 -1.09
CA ALA A 285 15.07 9.85 -0.90
C ALA A 285 16.42 10.47 -1.32
N GLY A 286 16.42 11.55 -2.12
CA GLY A 286 17.60 12.12 -2.77
C GLY A 286 17.62 11.89 -4.29
N ASN A 287 18.41 12.67 -5.02
CA ASN A 287 18.52 12.65 -6.48
C ASN A 287 19.93 12.25 -6.99
N GLU A 288 20.73 11.65 -6.11
CA GLU A 288 22.15 11.31 -6.30
C GLU A 288 22.33 9.86 -6.78
N GLY A 289 21.27 9.26 -7.32
CA GLY A 289 21.26 7.88 -7.82
C GLY A 289 22.05 7.63 -9.09
N ARG A 290 22.65 8.65 -9.73
CA ARG A 290 23.57 8.47 -10.87
C ARG A 290 24.82 9.31 -10.72
N ASP A 291 25.93 8.79 -11.24
CA ASP A 291 27.14 9.58 -11.48
C ASP A 291 27.02 10.35 -12.81
N ASP A 292 28.00 11.21 -13.11
CA ASP A 292 28.05 12.00 -14.36
C ASP A 292 28.14 11.14 -15.63
N LYS A 293 28.37 9.82 -15.48
CA LYS A 293 28.44 8.82 -16.55
C LYS A 293 27.17 7.95 -16.61
N ALA A 294 26.13 8.33 -15.87
CA ALA A 294 24.83 7.69 -15.75
C ALA A 294 24.82 6.26 -15.15
N HIS A 295 25.90 5.81 -14.50
CA HIS A 295 25.92 4.54 -13.76
C HIS A 295 25.05 4.62 -12.49
N LYS A 296 24.46 3.49 -12.06
CA LYS A 296 23.68 3.43 -10.81
C LYS A 296 24.59 3.58 -9.59
N VAL A 297 24.39 4.66 -8.82
CA VAL A 297 24.98 4.83 -7.48
C VAL A 297 24.12 4.10 -6.45
N TRP A 298 24.75 3.53 -5.42
CA TRP A 298 24.15 2.91 -4.22
C TRP A 298 24.70 3.62 -2.98
N GLY A 299 24.03 3.55 -1.83
CA GLY A 299 24.45 4.35 -0.67
C GLY A 299 24.22 5.84 -0.86
N ALA A 300 23.18 6.20 -1.62
CA ALA A 300 22.86 7.56 -2.05
C ALA A 300 21.72 8.21 -1.25
N VAL A 301 21.02 7.45 -0.39
CA VAL A 301 19.89 7.98 0.40
C VAL A 301 20.38 9.05 1.38
N THR A 302 19.77 10.23 1.32
CA THR A 302 20.11 11.43 2.10
C THR A 302 19.57 11.39 3.53
N SER A 303 19.96 12.35 4.37
CA SER A 303 19.30 12.61 5.66
C SER A 303 18.14 13.61 5.49
N PRO A 304 17.00 13.44 6.20
CA PRO A 304 16.69 12.40 7.19
C PRO A 304 16.09 11.13 6.56
N ALA A 305 16.13 10.99 5.24
CA ALA A 305 15.58 9.84 4.50
C ALA A 305 16.29 8.50 4.79
N ASN A 306 17.47 8.52 5.42
CA ASN A 306 18.16 7.35 5.96
C ASN A 306 17.49 6.79 7.23
N ALA A 307 16.72 7.59 7.96
CA ALA A 307 16.15 7.18 9.24
C ALA A 307 15.04 6.10 9.09
N PRO A 308 14.94 5.12 10.01
CA PRO A 308 13.98 4.03 9.89
C PRO A 308 12.54 4.48 10.15
N TRP A 309 12.33 5.45 11.04
CA TRP A 309 11.01 5.95 11.47
C TRP A 309 10.30 6.84 10.44
N VAL A 310 11.01 7.42 9.45
CA VAL A 310 10.38 8.18 8.37
C VAL A 310 9.93 7.29 7.21
N ILE A 311 9.01 7.80 6.39
CA ILE A 311 8.64 7.20 5.10
C ILE A 311 9.49 7.84 4.01
N THR A 312 10.42 7.07 3.45
CA THR A 312 11.38 7.51 2.44
C THR A 312 10.88 7.16 1.04
N VAL A 313 10.77 8.17 0.19
CA VAL A 313 10.11 8.09 -1.11
C VAL A 313 11.12 8.27 -2.24
N GLY A 314 11.35 7.18 -2.99
CA GLY A 314 12.07 7.25 -4.27
C GLY A 314 11.16 7.72 -5.42
N ALA A 315 11.75 8.10 -6.55
CA ALA A 315 11.02 8.62 -7.70
C ALA A 315 10.80 7.53 -8.76
N SER A 316 9.62 7.55 -9.38
CA SER A 316 9.30 6.80 -10.59
C SER A 316 8.89 7.70 -11.76
N SER A 317 9.13 7.20 -12.97
CA SER A 317 8.60 7.71 -14.22
C SER A 317 7.34 6.94 -14.59
N THR A 318 6.32 7.65 -15.09
CA THR A 318 5.14 7.04 -15.74
C THR A 318 5.37 6.77 -17.22
N MET A 319 6.61 6.96 -17.70
CA MET A 319 7.04 6.88 -19.11
C MET A 319 6.17 7.66 -20.12
N GLY A 320 5.33 8.57 -19.64
CA GLY A 320 4.38 9.30 -20.46
C GLY A 320 3.11 8.51 -20.81
N THR A 321 2.72 7.49 -20.04
CA THR A 321 1.48 6.72 -20.28
C THR A 321 0.57 6.67 -19.05
N LEU A 322 -0.71 6.34 -19.26
CA LEU A 322 -1.69 6.09 -18.18
C LEU A 322 -1.70 4.62 -17.74
N THR A 323 -1.01 3.77 -18.49
CA THR A 323 -0.67 2.41 -18.08
C THR A 323 0.45 2.49 -17.03
N ARG A 324 0.62 1.43 -16.24
CA ARG A 324 1.69 1.35 -15.22
C ARG A 324 2.69 0.22 -15.43
N SER A 325 2.41 -0.70 -16.36
CA SER A 325 3.30 -1.84 -16.65
C SER A 325 4.65 -1.44 -17.23
N ASP A 326 4.75 -0.19 -17.68
CA ASP A 326 5.89 0.51 -18.23
C ASP A 326 6.46 1.57 -17.25
N ASP A 327 5.92 1.73 -16.04
CA ASP A 327 6.49 2.64 -15.02
C ASP A 327 7.95 2.21 -14.68
N GLU A 328 8.91 3.14 -14.74
CA GLU A 328 10.31 2.88 -14.37
C GLU A 328 10.69 3.53 -13.04
N VAL A 329 11.59 2.92 -12.25
CA VAL A 329 12.30 3.65 -11.18
C VAL A 329 13.21 4.70 -11.82
N ALA A 330 13.01 5.96 -11.46
CA ALA A 330 13.70 7.08 -12.08
C ALA A 330 15.22 6.98 -11.89
N GLY A 331 15.98 7.22 -12.96
CA GLY A 331 17.43 6.99 -12.97
C GLY A 331 18.17 7.67 -11.82
N PHE A 332 17.89 8.95 -11.60
CA PHE A 332 18.45 9.79 -10.54
C PHE A 332 17.99 9.41 -9.13
N SER A 333 16.91 8.61 -8.95
CA SER A 333 16.38 8.33 -7.62
C SER A 333 17.45 7.69 -6.75
N SER A 334 17.77 8.33 -5.63
CA SER A 334 18.67 7.75 -4.64
C SER A 334 18.10 6.44 -4.09
N ARG A 335 19.01 5.49 -3.86
CA ARG A 335 18.72 4.08 -3.60
C ARG A 335 19.64 3.53 -2.51
N GLY A 336 19.19 2.48 -1.84
CA GLY A 336 19.82 1.94 -0.64
C GLY A 336 21.15 1.21 -0.89
N PRO A 337 21.68 0.50 0.13
CA PRO A 337 21.30 0.66 1.54
C PRO A 337 21.63 2.08 2.04
N THR A 338 21.31 2.44 3.27
CA THR A 338 21.78 3.72 3.84
C THR A 338 23.29 3.71 4.02
N ARG A 339 23.92 4.88 3.87
CA ARG A 339 25.38 5.02 3.72
C ARG A 339 26.20 4.56 4.93
N ILE A 340 25.70 4.82 6.13
CA ILE A 340 26.39 4.52 7.39
C ILE A 340 25.76 3.30 8.06
N ASP A 341 24.43 3.33 8.26
CA ASP A 341 23.70 2.34 9.06
C ASP A 341 23.29 1.08 8.28
N GLY A 342 23.57 0.99 6.98
CA GLY A 342 23.30 -0.19 6.15
C GLY A 342 21.81 -0.55 5.99
N ALA A 343 20.88 0.38 6.22
CA ALA A 343 19.45 0.12 6.28
C ALA A 343 18.76 0.02 4.90
N ALA A 344 17.71 -0.79 4.79
CA ALA A 344 16.92 -0.95 3.58
C ALA A 344 16.06 0.29 3.29
N LYS A 345 16.36 0.98 2.18
CA LYS A 345 15.68 2.19 1.68
C LYS A 345 15.74 2.24 0.14
N PRO A 346 14.85 2.98 -0.57
CA PRO A 346 13.67 3.68 -0.05
C PRO A 346 12.60 2.71 0.47
N ASP A 347 11.58 3.22 1.17
CA ASP A 347 10.47 2.37 1.64
C ASP A 347 9.52 2.02 0.48
N LEU A 348 9.32 2.95 -0.47
CA LEU A 348 8.56 2.77 -1.72
C LEU A 348 8.91 3.87 -2.75
N VAL A 349 8.40 3.75 -3.98
CA VAL A 349 8.55 4.78 -5.03
C VAL A 349 7.21 5.40 -5.45
N ALA A 350 7.21 6.68 -5.83
CA ALA A 350 6.05 7.39 -6.36
C ALA A 350 6.42 8.30 -7.54
N SER A 351 5.42 8.71 -8.33
CA SER A 351 5.62 9.50 -9.56
C SER A 351 6.35 10.82 -9.26
N GLY A 352 7.56 10.96 -9.82
CA GLY A 352 8.46 12.09 -9.59
C GLY A 352 9.24 12.51 -10.84
N VAL A 353 8.84 12.06 -12.04
CA VAL A 353 9.41 12.49 -13.33
C VAL A 353 8.33 13.17 -14.16
N GLY A 354 8.61 14.39 -14.61
CA GLY A 354 7.69 15.19 -15.40
C GLY A 354 6.40 15.57 -14.67
N THR A 355 6.39 15.61 -13.34
CA THR A 355 5.20 15.96 -12.55
C THR A 355 4.81 17.41 -12.85
N VAL A 356 3.57 17.64 -13.28
CA VAL A 356 3.02 18.98 -13.53
C VAL A 356 2.30 19.46 -12.28
N SER A 357 2.59 20.69 -11.85
CA SER A 357 1.99 21.33 -10.67
C SER A 357 2.07 22.87 -10.75
N THR A 358 1.40 23.54 -9.82
CA THR A 358 1.31 25.01 -9.69
C THR A 358 2.69 25.68 -9.62
N ALA A 359 2.91 26.78 -10.36
CA ALA A 359 4.16 27.54 -10.32
C ALA A 359 4.03 28.88 -9.57
N ALA A 360 5.05 29.26 -8.79
CA ALA A 360 5.14 30.63 -8.26
C ALA A 360 5.70 31.58 -9.32
N VAL A 361 5.10 32.77 -9.47
CA VAL A 361 5.52 33.78 -10.44
C VAL A 361 5.67 35.16 -9.77
N PRO A 362 6.83 35.84 -9.89
CA PRO A 362 8.11 35.32 -10.39
C PRO A 362 8.77 34.38 -9.37
N SER A 363 9.56 33.42 -9.85
CA SER A 363 10.42 32.57 -9.01
C SER A 363 11.65 32.06 -9.77
N THR A 364 12.65 31.55 -9.06
CA THR A 364 13.87 30.97 -9.63
C THR A 364 13.59 29.80 -10.57
N GLU A 365 12.78 28.81 -10.16
CA GLU A 365 12.43 27.66 -11.01
C GLU A 365 11.55 28.05 -12.20
N TYR A 366 10.60 28.98 -12.02
CA TYR A 366 9.83 29.52 -13.13
C TYR A 366 10.73 30.23 -14.16
N SER A 367 11.71 31.01 -13.69
CA SER A 367 12.67 31.71 -14.55
C SER A 367 13.62 30.76 -15.28
N LYS A 368 14.13 29.73 -14.59
CA LYS A 368 14.90 28.63 -15.21
C LYS A 368 14.09 27.92 -16.28
N CYS A 369 12.84 27.57 -15.98
CA CYS A 369 11.94 26.88 -16.90
C CYS A 369 11.67 27.72 -18.16
N LEU A 370 11.31 29.01 -17.99
CA LEU A 370 11.05 29.96 -19.06
C LEU A 370 12.25 30.17 -20.00
N VAL A 371 13.49 30.16 -19.48
CA VAL A 371 14.71 30.42 -20.26
C VAL A 371 15.29 29.14 -20.89
N ALA A 372 15.39 28.05 -20.13
CA ALA A 372 16.11 26.86 -20.58
C ALA A 372 15.22 25.86 -21.34
N HIS A 373 13.95 25.70 -20.92
CA HIS A 373 13.06 24.68 -21.46
C HIS A 373 11.59 25.17 -21.45
N PRO A 374 11.17 26.11 -22.32
CA PRO A 374 9.80 26.66 -22.29
C PRO A 374 8.66 25.62 -22.27
N SER A 375 8.93 24.41 -22.76
CA SER A 375 8.05 23.24 -22.72
C SER A 375 7.81 22.62 -21.33
N CYS A 376 8.52 23.03 -20.26
CA CYS A 376 8.14 22.68 -18.89
C CYS A 376 7.01 23.54 -18.33
N LEU A 377 6.63 24.65 -18.96
CA LEU A 377 5.44 25.42 -18.58
C LEU A 377 4.18 24.74 -19.15
N ALA A 378 3.14 24.63 -18.32
CA ALA A 378 1.95 23.83 -18.59
C ALA A 378 0.66 24.62 -18.31
N GLY A 379 -0.36 24.36 -19.13
CA GLY A 379 -1.47 25.30 -19.30
C GLY A 379 -1.13 26.37 -20.35
N GLY A 380 -2.14 26.98 -20.95
CA GLY A 380 -1.94 28.12 -21.85
C GLY A 380 -1.97 29.42 -21.07
N PHE A 381 -1.11 30.38 -21.40
CA PHE A 381 -1.05 31.73 -20.83
C PHE A 381 -2.23 32.63 -21.26
N SER A 382 -3.44 32.07 -21.35
CA SER A 382 -4.63 32.72 -21.91
C SER A 382 -5.47 33.38 -20.81
N GLY A 383 -5.07 34.58 -20.40
CA GLY A 383 -5.82 35.42 -19.46
C GLY A 383 -5.30 35.34 -18.02
N ASP A 384 -6.20 35.57 -17.07
CA ASP A 384 -5.89 35.92 -15.67
C ASP A 384 -5.41 34.75 -14.78
N LYS A 385 -5.18 33.57 -15.37
CA LYS A 385 -4.89 32.32 -14.64
C LYS A 385 -3.42 32.12 -14.32
N ALA A 386 -3.12 31.49 -13.19
CA ALA A 386 -1.76 31.19 -12.78
C ALA A 386 -1.19 30.00 -13.60
N PRO A 387 0.11 30.02 -13.97
CA PRO A 387 0.69 28.96 -14.78
C PRO A 387 1.09 27.74 -13.93
N TYR A 388 0.97 26.56 -14.52
CA TYR A 388 1.60 25.36 -14.00
C TYR A 388 3.00 25.22 -14.61
N MET A 389 3.90 24.50 -13.93
CA MET A 389 5.20 24.08 -14.45
C MET A 389 5.43 22.60 -14.20
N THR A 390 6.53 22.07 -14.75
CA THR A 390 6.84 20.64 -14.80
C THR A 390 8.20 20.40 -14.16
N LEU A 391 8.24 19.86 -12.94
CA LEU A 391 9.49 19.51 -12.25
C LEU A 391 9.72 18.00 -12.16
N THR A 392 10.95 17.63 -11.80
CA THR A 392 11.43 16.24 -11.72
C THR A 392 12.38 16.08 -10.54
N GLY A 393 12.13 15.08 -9.70
CA GLY A 393 12.91 14.80 -8.49
C GLY A 393 12.15 13.91 -7.51
N THR A 394 12.85 13.30 -6.55
CA THR A 394 12.22 12.66 -5.38
C THR A 394 11.40 13.66 -4.56
N SER A 395 11.77 14.93 -4.62
CA SER A 395 11.02 16.10 -4.15
C SER A 395 9.60 16.22 -4.70
N MET A 396 9.32 15.70 -5.90
CA MET A 396 7.97 15.63 -6.49
C MET A 396 7.26 14.31 -6.16
N ALA A 397 7.99 13.25 -5.82
CA ALA A 397 7.43 11.96 -5.39
C ALA A 397 6.93 11.99 -3.94
N ALA A 398 7.67 12.66 -3.04
CA ALA A 398 7.31 12.84 -1.63
C ALA A 398 5.88 13.42 -1.41
N PRO A 399 5.46 14.54 -2.04
CA PRO A 399 4.12 15.09 -1.85
C PRO A 399 3.00 14.15 -2.35
N VAL A 400 3.28 13.27 -3.31
CA VAL A 400 2.31 12.27 -3.78
C VAL A 400 2.01 11.25 -2.68
N VAL A 401 3.03 10.84 -1.93
CA VAL A 401 2.89 9.98 -0.75
C VAL A 401 2.26 10.76 0.41
N SER A 402 2.71 11.99 0.69
CA SER A 402 2.16 12.84 1.76
C SER A 402 0.66 13.12 1.61
N GLY A 403 0.20 13.42 0.39
CA GLY A 403 -1.23 13.53 0.09
C GLY A 403 -1.95 12.18 0.26
N THR A 404 -1.33 11.07 -0.14
CA THR A 404 -1.91 9.73 0.05
C THR A 404 -2.08 9.39 1.54
N VAL A 405 -1.11 9.75 2.38
CA VAL A 405 -1.22 9.65 3.85
C VAL A 405 -2.41 10.49 4.36
N ALA A 406 -2.61 11.70 3.85
CA ALA A 406 -3.74 12.53 4.24
C ALA A 406 -5.10 11.90 3.84
N LEU A 407 -5.20 11.28 2.66
CA LEU A 407 -6.37 10.50 2.24
C LEU A 407 -6.60 9.29 3.18
N MET A 408 -5.54 8.57 3.55
CA MET A 408 -5.61 7.44 4.50
C MET A 408 -6.06 7.88 5.89
N LEU A 409 -5.61 9.05 6.36
CA LEU A 409 -5.96 9.60 7.68
C LEU A 409 -7.38 10.18 7.72
N GLN A 410 -7.88 10.76 6.64
CA GLN A 410 -9.30 11.10 6.52
C GLN A 410 -10.16 9.82 6.54
N ALA A 411 -9.75 8.79 5.79
CA ALA A 411 -10.40 7.49 5.80
C ALA A 411 -10.39 6.88 7.21
N ASN A 412 -9.24 6.87 7.90
CA ASN A 412 -9.05 6.36 9.25
C ASN A 412 -8.10 7.22 10.10
N PRO A 413 -8.63 8.10 10.98
CA PRO A 413 -7.81 9.02 11.78
C PRO A 413 -7.04 8.34 12.92
N LYS A 414 -7.37 7.08 13.26
CA LYS A 414 -6.71 6.32 14.34
C LYS A 414 -5.32 5.80 13.95
N LEU A 415 -4.99 5.73 12.66
CA LEU A 415 -3.74 5.12 12.20
C LEU A 415 -2.51 5.81 12.84
N THR A 416 -1.55 4.98 13.25
CA THR A 416 -0.22 5.38 13.72
C THR A 416 0.75 5.55 12.54
N PRO A 417 1.90 6.24 12.71
CA PRO A 417 2.90 6.34 11.65
C PRO A 417 3.39 4.97 11.15
N ASN A 418 3.63 4.02 12.05
CA ASN A 418 4.03 2.65 11.69
C ASN A 418 2.94 1.95 10.85
N LEU A 419 1.67 1.99 11.26
CA LEU A 419 0.60 1.34 10.49
C LEU A 419 0.35 2.02 9.13
N VAL A 420 0.50 3.34 9.04
CA VAL A 420 0.48 4.07 7.76
C VAL A 420 1.60 3.58 6.86
N LYS A 421 2.85 3.53 7.37
CA LYS A 421 4.03 3.07 6.65
C LYS A 421 3.90 1.62 6.17
N ALA A 422 3.37 0.74 7.02
CA ALA A 422 3.09 -0.66 6.69
C ALA A 422 2.03 -0.80 5.59
N ILE A 423 0.89 -0.11 5.70
CA ILE A 423 -0.18 -0.13 4.69
C ILE A 423 0.31 0.35 3.33
N LEU A 424 1.09 1.45 3.29
CA LEU A 424 1.65 1.98 2.05
C LEU A 424 2.56 0.97 1.34
N MET A 425 3.44 0.29 2.08
CA MET A 425 4.32 -0.74 1.53
C MET A 425 3.54 -1.99 1.07
N TYR A 426 2.67 -2.52 1.93
CA TYR A 426 1.91 -3.75 1.69
C TYR A 426 0.95 -3.64 0.49
N THR A 427 0.45 -2.44 0.20
CA THR A 427 -0.50 -2.18 -0.92
C THR A 427 0.17 -1.72 -2.22
N ALA A 428 1.47 -1.35 -2.18
CA ALA A 428 2.24 -0.94 -3.36
C ALA A 428 2.32 -2.05 -4.43
N GLU A 429 2.69 -1.70 -5.66
CA GLU A 429 2.75 -2.62 -6.81
C GLU A 429 4.21 -2.93 -7.17
N VAL A 430 4.56 -4.22 -7.31
CA VAL A 430 5.96 -4.62 -7.55
C VAL A 430 6.20 -4.88 -9.03
N TYR A 431 7.11 -4.11 -9.65
CA TYR A 431 7.48 -4.32 -11.05
C TYR A 431 8.82 -5.07 -11.19
N ARG A 432 8.85 -6.03 -12.12
CA ARG A 432 9.99 -6.93 -12.34
C ARG A 432 11.10 -6.16 -13.07
N GLY A 433 12.31 -6.20 -12.52
CA GLY A 433 13.50 -5.54 -13.09
C GLY A 433 14.21 -4.60 -12.11
N PHE A 434 13.49 -4.05 -11.12
CA PHE A 434 14.06 -3.18 -10.08
C PHE A 434 14.34 -3.96 -8.80
N ARG A 435 15.51 -3.76 -8.18
CA ARG A 435 15.85 -4.44 -6.91
C ARG A 435 15.04 -3.86 -5.73
N PRO A 436 14.87 -4.60 -4.61
CA PRO A 436 14.25 -4.09 -3.39
C PRO A 436 14.81 -2.75 -2.91
N LEU A 437 16.14 -2.59 -2.92
CA LEU A 437 16.82 -1.34 -2.55
C LEU A 437 16.64 -0.20 -3.57
N GLU A 438 15.91 -0.40 -4.67
CA GLU A 438 15.58 0.62 -5.68
C GLU A 438 14.11 1.02 -5.64
N GLN A 439 13.19 0.03 -5.67
CA GLN A 439 11.74 0.29 -5.66
C GLN A 439 11.11 0.27 -4.25
N GLY A 440 11.88 -0.05 -3.21
CA GLY A 440 11.34 -0.35 -1.88
C GLY A 440 10.37 -1.53 -1.95
N ALA A 441 9.21 -1.39 -1.29
CA ALA A 441 8.12 -2.36 -1.38
C ALA A 441 7.35 -2.32 -2.71
N GLY A 442 7.59 -1.32 -3.56
CA GLY A 442 6.97 -1.17 -4.87
C GLY A 442 6.56 0.27 -5.18
N PHE A 443 5.81 0.42 -6.27
CA PHE A 443 5.26 1.66 -6.76
C PHE A 443 3.95 1.97 -6.02
N LEU A 444 3.77 3.20 -5.55
CA LEU A 444 2.62 3.64 -4.75
C LEU A 444 1.27 3.23 -5.35
N ASN A 445 0.34 2.79 -4.50
CA ASN A 445 -1.06 2.53 -4.83
C ASN A 445 -1.97 3.22 -3.79
N SER A 446 -2.32 4.49 -4.04
CA SER A 446 -3.16 5.29 -3.15
C SER A 446 -4.57 4.70 -3.00
N LEU A 447 -5.08 4.02 -4.04
CA LEU A 447 -6.42 3.41 -3.99
C LEU A 447 -6.45 2.19 -3.07
N GLY A 448 -5.46 1.30 -3.17
CA GLY A 448 -5.27 0.16 -2.27
C GLY A 448 -5.03 0.60 -0.83
N ALA A 449 -4.10 1.54 -0.62
CA ALA A 449 -3.77 2.07 0.70
C ALA A 449 -4.99 2.69 1.42
N VAL A 450 -5.79 3.50 0.72
CA VAL A 450 -6.98 4.14 1.28
C VAL A 450 -8.14 3.16 1.47
N ARG A 451 -8.29 2.14 0.60
CA ARG A 451 -9.23 1.03 0.81
C ARG A 451 -8.91 0.25 2.08
N LEU A 452 -7.64 -0.09 2.29
CA LEU A 452 -7.18 -0.85 3.46
C LEU A 452 -7.28 -0.02 4.75
N ALA A 453 -6.89 1.26 4.71
CA ALA A 453 -7.09 2.22 5.80
C ALA A 453 -8.57 2.32 6.21
N ARG A 454 -9.48 2.51 5.23
CA ARG A 454 -10.93 2.55 5.45
C ARG A 454 -11.46 1.26 6.05
N PHE A 455 -10.99 0.10 5.56
CA PHE A 455 -11.38 -1.21 6.09
C PHE A 455 -11.03 -1.34 7.58
N TYR A 456 -9.79 -1.05 7.98
CA TYR A 456 -9.35 -1.17 9.37
C TYR A 456 -10.06 -0.20 10.35
N LYS A 457 -10.73 0.86 9.87
CA LYS A 457 -11.59 1.70 10.74
C LYS A 457 -12.86 0.99 11.22
N THR A 458 -13.34 0.02 10.45
CA THR A 458 -14.66 -0.63 10.64
C THR A 458 -14.58 -2.16 10.64
N ALA A 459 -13.37 -2.72 10.61
CA ALA A 459 -13.14 -4.15 10.65
C ALA A 459 -13.72 -4.76 11.94
N ARG A 460 -14.26 -5.98 11.81
CA ARG A 460 -14.72 -6.81 12.93
C ARG A 460 -13.82 -8.05 13.01
N LYS A 461 -13.71 -8.67 14.18
CA LYS A 461 -12.99 -9.95 14.32
C LYS A 461 -13.56 -10.97 13.32
N GLY A 462 -12.70 -11.61 12.53
CA GLY A 462 -13.08 -12.53 11.45
C GLY A 462 -13.50 -11.88 10.12
N ALA A 463 -13.47 -10.56 9.97
CA ALA A 463 -13.77 -9.91 8.69
C ALA A 463 -12.62 -10.13 7.68
N ARG A 464 -12.93 -10.73 6.52
CA ARG A 464 -11.95 -10.93 5.43
C ARG A 464 -11.40 -9.59 4.93
N VAL A 465 -10.09 -9.43 5.02
CA VAL A 465 -9.38 -8.22 4.54
C VAL A 465 -9.44 -8.16 3.00
N PRO A 466 -9.70 -6.98 2.40
CA PRO A 466 -9.90 -6.83 0.96
C PRO A 466 -8.57 -6.82 0.18
N VAL A 467 -7.77 -7.88 0.33
CA VAL A 467 -6.46 -8.02 -0.32
C VAL A 467 -6.62 -8.21 -1.82
N GLU A 468 -6.09 -7.27 -2.61
CA GLU A 468 -6.14 -7.32 -4.07
C GLU A 468 -4.95 -8.13 -4.64
N PRO A 469 -5.08 -8.77 -5.83
CA PRO A 469 -3.98 -9.55 -6.42
C PRO A 469 -2.73 -8.73 -6.79
N ILE A 470 -2.90 -7.43 -7.07
CA ILE A 470 -1.84 -6.53 -7.55
C ILE A 470 -0.95 -5.97 -6.42
N TRP A 471 -1.39 -6.08 -5.17
CA TRP A 471 -0.64 -5.61 -4.00
C TRP A 471 0.59 -6.47 -3.74
N SER A 472 1.69 -5.82 -3.37
CA SER A 472 2.99 -6.43 -3.05
C SER A 472 2.89 -7.46 -1.93
N LYS A 473 2.02 -7.18 -0.94
CA LYS A 473 1.90 -7.90 0.33
C LYS A 473 3.26 -8.03 1.02
N GLN A 474 4.15 -7.05 0.83
CA GLN A 474 5.49 -7.03 1.41
C GLN A 474 5.79 -5.70 2.11
N PHE A 475 6.64 -5.74 3.13
CA PHE A 475 7.23 -4.55 3.74
C PHE A 475 8.61 -4.87 4.32
N PHE A 476 9.42 -3.84 4.58
CA PHE A 476 10.76 -3.99 5.15
C PHE A 476 10.74 -3.60 6.63
N TRP A 477 10.87 -4.58 7.52
CA TRP A 477 11.04 -4.33 8.95
C TRP A 477 12.55 -4.33 9.26
N GLY A 478 13.12 -3.14 9.46
CA GLY A 478 14.58 -2.97 9.42
C GLY A 478 15.13 -3.43 8.06
N ASN A 479 16.03 -4.41 8.08
CA ASN A 479 16.57 -5.04 6.86
C ASN A 479 15.84 -6.31 6.42
N HIS A 480 14.81 -6.75 7.15
CA HIS A 480 14.08 -7.99 6.86
C HIS A 480 12.86 -7.70 5.99
N ARG A 481 12.79 -8.34 4.82
CA ARG A 481 11.64 -8.26 3.92
C ARG A 481 10.58 -9.28 4.33
N ILE A 482 9.54 -8.81 5.02
CA ILE A 482 8.35 -9.59 5.34
C ILE A 482 7.48 -9.68 4.07
N THR A 483 6.93 -10.86 3.80
CA THR A 483 6.10 -11.13 2.60
C THR A 483 4.92 -12.04 2.93
N GLY A 484 3.75 -11.75 2.36
CA GLY A 484 2.54 -12.56 2.51
C GLY A 484 1.72 -12.21 3.76
N GLY A 485 0.81 -13.12 4.13
CA GLY A 485 -0.09 -12.95 5.26
C GLY A 485 -0.99 -11.69 5.19
N ILE A 486 -1.52 -11.31 6.34
CA ILE A 486 -2.42 -10.16 6.53
C ILE A 486 -2.00 -9.46 7.82
N MET A 487 -1.76 -8.14 7.77
CA MET A 487 -1.45 -7.34 8.97
C MET A 487 -2.65 -7.24 9.91
N VAL A 488 -2.46 -7.52 11.21
CA VAL A 488 -3.43 -7.25 12.27
C VAL A 488 -3.23 -5.80 12.77
N PRO A 489 -4.22 -4.89 12.65
CA PRO A 489 -4.01 -3.46 12.88
C PRO A 489 -3.77 -3.07 14.35
N ASP A 490 -4.11 -3.96 15.29
CA ASP A 490 -3.95 -3.76 16.74
C ASP A 490 -2.67 -4.43 17.31
N ALA A 491 -1.78 -4.95 16.45
CA ALA A 491 -0.54 -5.63 16.86
C ALA A 491 0.56 -4.64 17.34
N ASN A 492 1.45 -5.09 18.22
CA ASN A 492 2.36 -4.20 18.96
C ASN A 492 3.38 -3.47 18.05
N ALA A 493 3.78 -4.05 16.92
CA ALA A 493 4.65 -3.42 15.91
C ALA A 493 4.16 -2.04 15.43
N TRP A 494 2.85 -1.78 15.55
CA TRP A 494 2.22 -0.56 15.09
C TRP A 494 2.10 0.53 16.16
N ASP A 495 2.46 0.28 17.43
CA ASP A 495 2.42 1.32 18.45
C ASP A 495 3.46 2.43 18.19
N ARG A 496 3.14 3.66 18.64
CA ARG A 496 3.98 4.85 18.39
C ARG A 496 5.33 4.82 19.11
N LYS A 497 5.48 4.01 20.16
CA LYS A 497 6.74 3.84 20.89
C LYS A 497 7.72 2.93 20.15
N ILE A 498 7.25 2.13 19.19
CA ILE A 498 8.10 1.15 18.51
C ILE A 498 8.87 1.82 17.38
N VAL A 499 10.19 1.83 17.51
CA VAL A 499 11.09 2.23 16.44
C VAL A 499 10.97 1.21 15.31
N TRP A 500 10.72 1.70 14.09
CA TRP A 500 10.56 0.85 12.92
C TRP A 500 11.80 -0.05 12.72
N GLY A 501 11.60 -1.38 12.71
CA GLY A 501 12.70 -2.35 12.63
C GLY A 501 13.26 -2.84 13.98
N ALA A 502 12.70 -2.43 15.12
CA ALA A 502 13.06 -2.99 16.43
C ALA A 502 12.65 -4.47 16.57
N VAL A 503 13.40 -5.23 17.37
CA VAL A 503 13.16 -6.67 17.63
C VAL A 503 12.31 -6.89 18.88
N LYS A 504 12.59 -6.13 19.94
CA LYS A 504 11.81 -6.06 21.20
C LYS A 504 11.15 -4.68 21.37
N THR A 505 10.19 -4.59 22.28
CA THR A 505 9.67 -3.31 22.81
C THR A 505 10.70 -2.63 23.73
N LEU A 506 10.39 -1.44 24.26
CA LEU A 506 11.33 -0.65 25.06
C LEU A 506 11.36 -1.09 26.53
N GLY A 507 12.48 -1.69 26.94
CA GLY A 507 12.77 -2.17 28.29
C GLY A 507 13.67 -3.40 28.22
N ASP A 508 14.38 -3.71 29.31
CA ASP A 508 15.25 -4.90 29.35
C ASP A 508 14.39 -6.19 29.25
N ASP A 509 13.24 -6.20 29.93
CA ASP A 509 12.18 -7.23 29.86
C ASP A 509 11.23 -7.07 28.64
N GLY A 510 11.65 -6.38 27.57
CA GLY A 510 10.75 -5.94 26.49
C GLY A 510 10.16 -7.08 25.64
N ASP A 511 8.82 -7.14 25.50
CA ASP A 511 8.08 -8.04 24.60
C ASP A 511 8.68 -8.10 23.18
N ASN A 512 8.63 -9.27 22.53
CA ASN A 512 8.98 -9.41 21.11
C ASN A 512 8.00 -8.62 20.20
N ILE A 513 8.51 -8.07 19.09
CA ILE A 513 7.70 -7.32 18.13
C ILE A 513 6.96 -8.26 17.17
N VAL A 514 5.62 -8.24 17.27
CA VAL A 514 4.69 -9.03 16.48
C VAL A 514 3.87 -8.11 15.59
N TRP A 515 3.95 -8.33 14.28
CA TRP A 515 3.13 -7.66 13.25
C TRP A 515 1.72 -8.27 13.11
N GLY A 516 1.56 -9.50 13.61
CA GLY A 516 0.33 -10.30 13.59
C GLY A 516 -0.07 -10.72 12.19
N THR A 517 0.21 -11.98 11.83
CA THR A 517 -0.24 -12.60 10.57
C THR A 517 -1.42 -13.52 10.82
N SER A 518 -2.59 -13.17 10.25
CA SER A 518 -3.72 -14.09 10.16
C SER A 518 -3.84 -14.64 8.74
N CYS A 519 -3.60 -15.93 8.58
CA CYS A 519 -3.84 -16.69 7.35
C CYS A 519 -5.33 -17.06 7.22
N GLY A 520 -5.86 -17.00 6.00
CA GLY A 520 -7.29 -17.19 5.72
C GLY A 520 -7.63 -18.48 4.97
N SER A 521 -6.78 -19.50 5.11
CA SER A 521 -6.79 -20.76 4.36
C SER A 521 -5.97 -21.83 5.08
N SER A 522 -6.38 -23.10 4.97
CA SER A 522 -5.73 -24.30 5.54
C SER A 522 -4.45 -24.73 4.81
N ASP A 523 -3.67 -23.76 4.32
CA ASP A 523 -2.46 -23.97 3.51
C ASP A 523 -1.34 -23.04 4.02
N CYS A 524 -1.14 -22.98 5.34
CA CYS A 524 -0.20 -22.08 6.00
C CYS A 524 0.48 -22.80 7.17
N GLY A 525 1.57 -23.51 6.85
CA GLY A 525 2.44 -24.16 7.82
C GLY A 525 3.40 -23.20 8.55
N ASP A 526 4.56 -23.73 8.88
CA ASP A 526 5.27 -23.59 10.15
C ASP A 526 5.55 -22.15 10.65
N ASN A 527 5.32 -21.96 11.96
CA ASN A 527 5.77 -20.79 12.71
C ASN A 527 7.23 -20.97 13.14
N ILE A 528 8.17 -20.57 12.28
CA ILE A 528 9.61 -20.64 12.55
C ILE A 528 10.12 -19.33 13.17
N VAL A 529 10.63 -19.39 14.41
CA VAL A 529 11.33 -18.27 15.08
C VAL A 529 12.74 -18.69 15.49
N TRP A 530 13.70 -17.79 15.27
CA TRP A 530 15.13 -18.07 15.37
C TRP A 530 15.84 -16.96 16.17
N GLY A 531 16.42 -17.32 17.32
CA GLY A 531 17.02 -16.38 18.27
C GLY A 531 18.50 -16.66 18.57
N THR A 532 19.38 -15.73 18.19
CA THR A 532 20.84 -15.87 18.33
C THR A 532 21.53 -14.66 18.98
N ALA A 533 20.76 -13.74 19.55
CA ALA A 533 21.29 -12.65 20.38
C ALA A 533 21.22 -13.06 21.86
N GLY A 534 22.15 -12.54 22.67
CA GLY A 534 22.16 -12.77 24.12
C GLY A 534 20.86 -12.38 24.80
N ASP A 535 20.56 -13.05 25.91
CA ASP A 535 19.65 -12.60 26.97
C ASP A 535 18.21 -12.36 26.46
N GLY A 536 17.77 -13.22 25.53
CA GLY A 536 16.46 -13.14 24.89
C GLY A 536 15.80 -14.50 24.71
N GLY A 537 14.69 -14.72 25.43
CA GLY A 537 13.84 -15.89 25.24
C GLY A 537 12.98 -15.83 23.96
N ASN A 538 12.74 -17.00 23.37
CA ASN A 538 11.94 -17.17 22.17
C ASN A 538 10.55 -17.72 22.52
N ILE A 539 9.49 -17.03 22.10
CA ILE A 539 8.10 -17.41 22.38
C ILE A 539 7.32 -17.48 21.06
N VAL A 540 6.74 -18.64 20.76
CA VAL A 540 5.85 -18.86 19.60
C VAL A 540 4.48 -19.36 20.05
N TRP A 541 3.45 -18.81 19.42
CA TRP A 541 2.05 -19.11 19.71
C TRP A 541 1.29 -19.42 18.41
N GLY A 542 1.01 -20.70 18.18
CA GLY A 542 0.15 -21.18 17.09
C GLY A 542 -1.34 -21.20 17.48
N THR A 543 -2.23 -20.78 16.58
CA THR A 543 -3.71 -20.83 16.78
C THR A 543 -4.48 -21.34 15.55
N SER A 544 -3.79 -22.08 14.69
CA SER A 544 -4.29 -22.70 13.45
C SER A 544 -3.78 -24.14 13.38
N GLY A 545 -4.59 -25.07 12.87
CA GLY A 545 -4.41 -26.50 13.11
C GLY A 545 -3.25 -27.19 12.38
N ASP A 546 -2.85 -26.67 11.22
CA ASP A 546 -2.18 -27.49 10.19
C ASP A 546 -0.72 -27.03 9.95
N GLY A 547 0.09 -26.89 11.01
CA GLY A 547 1.50 -26.47 10.88
C GLY A 547 2.31 -26.49 12.17
N ASP A 548 3.63 -26.70 12.04
CA ASP A 548 4.53 -26.86 13.18
C ASP A 548 4.85 -25.53 13.88
N ASN A 549 5.14 -25.60 15.18
CA ASN A 549 5.72 -24.47 15.92
C ASN A 549 7.19 -24.81 16.25
N ILE A 550 8.12 -24.15 15.55
CA ILE A 550 9.55 -24.47 15.61
C ILE A 550 10.32 -23.28 16.18
N VAL A 551 10.87 -23.48 17.38
CA VAL A 551 11.68 -22.49 18.09
C VAL A 551 13.09 -23.00 18.30
N TRP A 552 14.06 -22.19 17.88
CA TRP A 552 15.48 -22.49 18.05
C TRP A 552 16.22 -21.30 18.68
N GLY A 553 16.73 -21.53 19.89
CA GLY A 553 17.57 -20.60 20.65
C GLY A 553 19.02 -21.08 20.76
N THR A 554 19.98 -20.17 20.55
CA THR A 554 21.42 -20.44 20.77
C THR A 554 22.08 -19.48 21.77
N SER A 555 21.26 -18.73 22.51
CA SER A 555 21.68 -17.82 23.58
C SER A 555 21.72 -18.56 24.92
N ALA A 556 22.72 -18.29 25.76
CA ALA A 556 22.87 -18.91 27.07
C ALA A 556 21.61 -18.72 27.94
N ASP A 557 21.35 -17.48 28.33
CA ASP A 557 20.41 -17.14 29.39
C ASP A 557 18.99 -16.90 28.83
N GLY A 558 18.49 -17.77 27.93
CA GLY A 558 17.29 -17.52 27.14
C GLY A 558 16.31 -18.69 27.02
N ASP A 559 15.14 -18.56 27.66
CA ASP A 559 14.07 -19.57 27.65
C ASP A 559 13.45 -19.76 26.25
N ASN A 560 13.06 -21.00 25.93
CA ASN A 560 12.35 -21.32 24.69
C ASN A 560 10.97 -21.91 25.01
N ILE A 561 9.90 -21.18 24.68
CA ILE A 561 8.53 -21.52 25.05
C ILE A 561 7.64 -21.63 23.81
N VAL A 562 7.02 -22.80 23.62
CA VAL A 562 6.09 -23.07 22.50
C VAL A 562 4.72 -23.52 23.02
N TRP A 563 3.67 -22.92 22.46
CA TRP A 563 2.28 -23.28 22.75
C TRP A 563 1.48 -23.50 21.45
N GLY A 564 0.93 -24.71 21.31
CA GLY A 564 0.07 -25.11 20.20
C GLY A 564 -1.32 -25.55 20.69
N THR A 565 -2.36 -25.26 19.90
CA THR A 565 -3.75 -25.65 20.21
C THR A 565 -4.38 -26.51 19.12
N ASP A 566 -5.33 -27.33 19.55
CA ASP A 566 -5.89 -28.49 18.83
C ASP A 566 -6.44 -28.21 17.42
N CYS A 567 -6.20 -29.16 16.50
CA CYS A 567 -6.78 -29.21 15.15
C CYS A 567 -7.94 -30.22 15.01
N GLY A 568 -8.06 -31.19 15.93
CA GLY A 568 -9.13 -32.18 15.94
C GLY A 568 -9.05 -33.25 14.84
N GLY A 569 -7.87 -33.54 14.31
CA GLY A 569 -7.65 -34.51 13.22
C GLY A 569 -6.25 -35.10 13.21
N ALA A 570 -6.08 -36.21 12.48
CA ALA A 570 -4.87 -37.04 12.53
C ALA A 570 -3.62 -36.47 11.82
N ASP A 571 -3.70 -35.23 11.31
CA ASP A 571 -2.64 -34.53 10.56
C ASP A 571 -2.17 -33.25 11.31
N CYS A 572 -2.41 -33.11 12.62
CA CYS A 572 -1.95 -31.93 13.39
C CYS A 572 -0.41 -31.87 13.46
N GLY A 573 0.16 -30.67 13.28
CA GLY A 573 1.62 -30.43 13.37
C GLY A 573 2.22 -30.58 14.78
N GLY A 574 3.54 -30.73 14.82
CA GLY A 574 4.33 -30.92 16.04
C GLY A 574 4.82 -29.62 16.68
N ASN A 575 5.21 -29.70 17.96
CA ASN A 575 5.86 -28.60 18.68
C ASN A 575 7.32 -28.98 18.97
N ILE A 576 8.27 -28.25 18.38
CA ILE A 576 9.69 -28.55 18.48
C ILE A 576 10.44 -27.35 19.08
N VAL A 577 11.08 -27.58 20.23
CA VAL A 577 11.95 -26.61 20.91
C VAL A 577 13.37 -27.15 20.99
N TRP A 578 14.33 -26.33 20.56
CA TRP A 578 15.75 -26.66 20.61
C TRP A 578 16.58 -25.52 21.25
N GLY A 579 17.21 -25.80 22.38
CA GLY A 579 18.12 -24.90 23.10
C GLY A 579 19.54 -25.47 23.21
N THR A 580 20.54 -24.78 22.63
CA THR A 580 21.94 -25.28 22.59
C THR A 580 22.86 -24.75 23.70
N ALA A 581 22.35 -24.00 24.66
CA ALA A 581 23.17 -23.13 25.50
C ALA A 581 22.83 -23.21 27.00
N GLY A 582 23.70 -22.64 27.83
CA GLY A 582 23.69 -22.83 29.28
C GLY A 582 22.71 -21.95 30.03
N ASP A 583 21.81 -22.60 30.77
CA ASP A 583 21.07 -22.09 31.94
C ASP A 583 19.69 -21.43 31.69
N GLY A 584 19.19 -21.43 30.45
CA GLY A 584 17.76 -21.17 30.12
C GLY A 584 16.87 -22.43 30.06
N ASP A 585 15.57 -22.28 30.33
CA ASP A 585 14.59 -23.38 30.36
C ASP A 585 13.95 -23.65 28.98
N ASN A 586 13.58 -24.91 28.71
CA ASN A 586 12.89 -25.29 27.46
C ASN A 586 11.52 -25.91 27.77
N ILE A 587 10.44 -25.24 27.36
CA ILE A 587 9.06 -25.59 27.74
C ILE A 587 8.18 -25.75 26.50
N VAL A 588 7.66 -26.97 26.29
CA VAL A 588 6.65 -27.26 25.26
C VAL A 588 5.34 -27.70 25.91
N TRP A 589 4.25 -27.07 25.47
CA TRP A 589 2.90 -27.43 25.88
C TRP A 589 2.02 -27.64 24.64
N GLY A 590 1.59 -28.89 24.42
CA GLY A 590 0.70 -29.28 23.32
C GLY A 590 -0.62 -29.84 23.83
N THR A 591 -1.74 -29.43 23.22
CA THR A 591 -3.08 -29.96 23.56
C THR A 591 -3.82 -30.63 22.40
N GLY A 592 -3.16 -30.87 21.26
CA GLY A 592 -3.74 -31.63 20.15
C GLY A 592 -3.78 -33.13 20.44
N SER A 593 -4.64 -33.88 19.74
CA SER A 593 -4.84 -35.31 19.95
C SER A 593 -3.64 -36.18 19.59
N ASP A 594 -3.01 -35.91 18.45
CA ASP A 594 -2.09 -36.82 17.76
C ASP A 594 -0.71 -36.20 17.45
N GLY A 595 -0.40 -35.01 17.98
CA GLY A 595 0.81 -34.25 17.66
C GLY A 595 1.97 -34.45 18.65
N ASP A 596 3.18 -34.65 18.12
CA ASP A 596 4.40 -34.85 18.91
C ASP A 596 4.91 -33.56 19.57
N ASN A 597 5.44 -33.68 20.79
CA ASN A 597 6.07 -32.60 21.55
C ASN A 597 7.52 -32.97 21.86
N ILE A 598 8.48 -32.26 21.25
CA ILE A 598 9.90 -32.55 21.35
C ILE A 598 10.64 -31.37 21.98
N VAL A 599 11.28 -31.61 23.14
CA VAL A 599 12.20 -30.66 23.78
C VAL A 599 13.61 -31.25 23.80
N TRP A 600 14.56 -30.47 23.27
CA TRP A 600 15.99 -30.77 23.33
C TRP A 600 16.76 -29.61 23.97
N GLY A 601 17.43 -29.87 25.10
CA GLY A 601 18.28 -28.89 25.79
C GLY A 601 19.68 -29.42 26.10
N THR A 602 20.73 -28.68 25.74
CA THR A 602 22.13 -29.05 26.02
C THR A 602 22.85 -28.13 27.00
N GLY A 603 22.11 -27.33 27.77
CA GLY A 603 22.64 -26.41 28.78
C GLY A 603 23.17 -27.10 30.05
N SER A 604 23.80 -26.32 30.93
CA SER A 604 24.40 -26.77 32.19
C SER A 604 23.36 -27.03 33.29
N ASP A 605 22.57 -26.00 33.63
CA ASP A 605 21.71 -26.00 34.84
C ASP A 605 20.20 -25.80 34.56
N GLY A 606 19.76 -25.60 33.30
CA GLY A 606 18.35 -25.34 32.92
C GLY A 606 17.43 -26.58 32.91
N ASP A 607 16.13 -26.40 33.20
CA ASP A 607 15.10 -27.46 33.21
C ASP A 607 14.43 -27.63 31.82
N ASN A 608 14.10 -28.88 31.49
CA ASN A 608 13.37 -29.25 30.26
C ASN A 608 11.98 -29.81 30.63
N ILE A 609 10.91 -29.21 30.12
CA ILE A 609 9.53 -29.54 30.50
C ILE A 609 8.68 -29.81 29.24
N VAL A 610 8.11 -31.00 29.15
CA VAL A 610 7.10 -31.35 28.13
C VAL A 610 5.79 -31.78 28.79
N TRP A 611 4.70 -31.16 28.34
CA TRP A 611 3.35 -31.50 28.76
C TRP A 611 2.43 -31.69 27.55
N GLY A 612 1.97 -32.93 27.37
CA GLY A 612 0.90 -33.30 26.43
C GLY A 612 -0.40 -33.60 27.16
N THR A 613 -1.56 -33.35 26.52
CA THR A 613 -2.88 -33.71 27.07
C THR A 613 -3.58 -34.86 26.35
N ALA A 614 -2.94 -35.49 25.37
CA ALA A 614 -3.46 -36.61 24.59
C ALA A 614 -2.34 -37.63 24.25
N ASP A 615 -2.56 -38.48 23.24
CA ASP A 615 -1.85 -39.75 23.06
C ASP A 615 -0.57 -39.67 22.18
N GLY A 616 -0.27 -38.52 21.56
CA GLY A 616 0.95 -38.28 20.77
C GLY A 616 2.27 -38.37 21.57
N ASP A 617 3.41 -38.49 20.88
CA ASP A 617 4.67 -38.80 21.54
C ASP A 617 5.32 -37.56 22.18
N ASN A 618 5.59 -37.67 23.47
CA ASN A 618 6.16 -36.61 24.29
C ASN A 618 7.62 -36.97 24.62
N ILE A 619 8.58 -36.31 23.95
CA ILE A 619 10.01 -36.62 24.01
C ILE A 619 10.77 -35.48 24.71
N VAL A 620 11.48 -35.81 25.79
CA VAL A 620 12.36 -34.89 26.51
C VAL A 620 13.79 -35.41 26.43
N TRP A 621 14.73 -34.59 25.97
CA TRP A 621 16.16 -34.91 26.01
C TRP A 621 16.96 -33.78 26.66
N GLY A 622 17.79 -34.14 27.64
CA GLY A 622 18.66 -33.21 28.37
C GLY A 622 20.05 -33.79 28.60
N THR A 623 21.09 -32.97 28.46
CA THR A 623 22.49 -33.34 28.80
C THR A 623 23.05 -32.52 29.97
N ALA A 624 22.17 -31.91 30.76
CA ALA A 624 22.50 -31.03 31.88
C ALA A 624 23.16 -31.77 33.04
N LEU A 625 24.06 -31.08 33.77
CA LEU A 625 24.70 -31.62 34.97
C LEU A 625 23.89 -31.36 36.25
N ARG A 626 22.91 -30.43 36.20
CA ARG A 626 22.02 -30.11 37.33
C ARG A 626 20.54 -29.90 36.96
N GLY A 627 20.26 -29.57 35.70
CA GLY A 627 18.90 -29.41 35.19
C GLY A 627 18.06 -30.68 35.31
N ARG A 628 16.74 -30.51 35.41
CA ARG A 628 15.77 -31.61 35.54
C ARG A 628 14.93 -31.72 34.27
N SER A 629 14.66 -32.96 33.86
CA SER A 629 13.70 -33.24 32.79
C SER A 629 12.38 -33.71 33.41
N TRP A 630 11.26 -33.09 33.01
CA TRP A 630 9.92 -33.44 33.47
C TRP A 630 9.00 -33.75 32.29
N ARG A 631 8.44 -34.97 32.29
CA ARG A 631 7.45 -35.46 31.32
C ARG A 631 6.11 -35.70 32.02
N LYS A 632 5.00 -35.39 31.35
CA LYS A 632 3.68 -35.86 31.78
C LYS A 632 2.86 -36.37 30.59
N THR A 633 2.42 -37.61 30.69
CA THR A 633 1.61 -38.32 29.69
C THR A 633 0.25 -38.71 30.30
N PRO A 634 -0.86 -38.74 29.54
CA PRO A 634 -2.11 -39.35 29.98
C PRO A 634 -1.97 -40.87 30.22
N LEU A 635 -2.66 -41.39 31.24
CA LEU A 635 -2.62 -42.81 31.63
C LEU A 635 -3.57 -43.70 30.78
N LEU A 636 -3.60 -43.53 29.45
CA LEU A 636 -4.65 -44.11 28.60
C LEU A 636 -4.20 -44.88 27.34
N SER A 637 -2.90 -44.90 27.00
CA SER A 637 -2.39 -45.76 25.92
C SER A 637 -1.13 -46.55 26.35
N PRO A 638 -0.94 -47.80 25.87
CA PRO A 638 0.19 -48.65 26.25
C PRO A 638 1.41 -48.42 25.32
N SER A 639 1.91 -47.19 25.23
CA SER A 639 3.15 -46.90 24.50
C SER A 639 4.38 -47.24 25.37
N LEU A 640 5.33 -48.00 24.80
CA LEU A 640 6.58 -48.36 25.47
C LEU A 640 7.50 -47.14 25.59
N SER A 641 7.45 -46.44 26.72
CA SER A 641 8.35 -45.32 27.00
C SER A 641 9.63 -45.77 27.70
N PHE A 642 10.76 -45.36 27.14
CA PHE A 642 12.10 -45.61 27.67
C PHE A 642 12.74 -44.31 28.14
N GLU A 643 13.24 -44.28 29.37
CA GLU A 643 14.09 -43.18 29.86
C GLU A 643 15.55 -43.64 29.96
N TRP A 644 16.48 -42.74 29.63
CA TRP A 644 17.92 -42.97 29.70
C TRP A 644 18.55 -41.95 30.65
N PHE A 645 19.18 -42.44 31.72
CA PHE A 645 19.83 -41.59 32.73
C PHE A 645 21.31 -41.96 32.91
N LEU A 646 22.12 -40.96 33.27
CA LEU A 646 23.44 -41.15 33.86
C LEU A 646 23.26 -41.26 35.38
N ASP A 647 23.70 -42.35 36.02
CA ASP A 647 23.68 -42.47 37.49
C ASP A 647 24.86 -41.67 38.08
N PRO A 648 24.63 -40.59 38.85
CA PRO A 648 25.70 -39.76 39.43
C PRO A 648 26.49 -40.47 40.56
N ARG A 649 26.36 -41.79 40.69
CA ARG A 649 27.09 -42.66 41.62
C ARG A 649 27.91 -43.76 40.92
N ASN A 650 27.87 -43.86 39.59
CA ASN A 650 28.67 -44.79 38.79
C ASN A 650 29.23 -44.09 37.53
N ASP A 651 30.52 -43.77 37.54
CA ASP A 651 31.20 -42.97 36.52
C ASP A 651 30.94 -43.46 35.07
N GLY A 652 30.05 -42.77 34.36
CA GLY A 652 29.82 -42.94 32.92
C GLY A 652 28.90 -44.09 32.49
N ALA A 653 28.20 -44.76 33.41
CA ALA A 653 27.24 -45.82 33.07
C ALA A 653 25.85 -45.24 32.73
N TRP A 654 25.38 -45.52 31.51
CA TRP A 654 24.00 -45.23 31.09
C TRP A 654 23.05 -46.32 31.59
N ILE A 655 21.94 -45.92 32.22
CA ILE A 655 20.88 -46.81 32.68
C ILE A 655 19.61 -46.55 31.88
N MET A 656 19.05 -47.62 31.31
CA MET A 656 17.76 -47.65 30.64
C MET A 656 16.69 -48.08 31.65
N GLN A 657 15.58 -47.35 31.75
CA GLN A 657 14.46 -47.72 32.62
C GLN A 657 13.14 -47.78 31.84
N GLU A 658 12.53 -48.97 31.82
CA GLU A 658 11.15 -49.18 31.40
C GLU A 658 10.19 -48.96 32.58
N PHE A 659 9.05 -48.30 32.33
CA PHE A 659 7.95 -48.18 33.27
C PHE A 659 6.69 -48.86 32.72
N GLY A 660 6.62 -50.20 32.87
CA GLY A 660 5.39 -50.97 32.68
C GLY A 660 4.53 -51.04 33.95
N ASP A 661 3.23 -51.32 33.80
CA ASP A 661 2.19 -51.29 34.84
C ASP A 661 2.59 -51.88 36.21
N ALA A 662 3.01 -51.02 37.14
CA ALA A 662 3.30 -51.40 38.53
C ALA A 662 2.90 -50.30 39.53
N LEU A 663 1.95 -50.62 40.41
CA LEU A 663 1.45 -49.71 41.43
C LEU A 663 2.47 -49.54 42.57
N MET A 664 3.34 -48.51 42.47
CA MET A 664 4.33 -48.19 43.51
C MET A 664 3.69 -47.57 44.77
N VAL A 665 3.17 -48.42 45.64
CA VAL A 665 2.67 -48.04 46.97
C VAL A 665 3.84 -47.60 47.86
N ARG A 666 3.91 -46.31 48.21
CA ARG A 666 4.85 -45.81 49.23
C ARG A 666 4.50 -46.40 50.61
N GLY A 667 5.39 -47.22 51.17
CA GLY A 667 5.25 -47.75 52.53
C GLY A 667 6.59 -48.10 53.17
N ALA A 668 6.74 -47.70 54.43
CA ALA A 668 7.85 -48.01 55.36
C ALA A 668 9.28 -47.55 54.98
N LYS A 669 9.76 -46.56 55.76
CA LYS A 669 11.17 -46.34 56.08
C LYS A 669 11.62 -47.32 57.19
N PRO A 670 12.94 -47.55 57.36
CA PRO A 670 13.69 -46.78 58.38
C PRO A 670 14.44 -45.54 57.84
#